data_AF-A0A0L8G4Z1-F1
#
_entry.id   AF-A0A0L8G4Z1-F1
#
_cell.length_a   1.000
_cell.length_b   1.000
_cell.length_c   1.000
_cell.angle_alpha   90.00
_cell.angle_beta   90.00
_cell.angle_gamma   90.00
#
_symmetry.space_group_name_H-M   'P 1'
#
loop_
_entity.id
_entity.type
_entity.pdbx_description
1 polymer ?
#
loop_
_entity_poly.entity_id
_entity_poly.type
_entity_poly.pdbx_seq_one_letter_code
_entity_poly.pdbx_strand_id
1 'polypeptide(L)'
;QETDKFDETFGEGSMDSFNFNGQPQIDERDMIIEQLHKEIQQLREEIERLQTEAQMKIQPLLEEKEQLNKILTELQLTLDNTLKENELIKKELEEMKTNLPAADKLNDSEKLVKANEEKFKKMKDIYGKLREEHVTLLRVHAEVSKQLKDEKKLTEEKDMLLKELTKEIELIKAQKLQLETDLKDVRSSSIALEESLQATKAEKDETAEKLQKQVSCLQNELEEKTKEMVVAKETLKKEMEVVETQLKSSQGTQQTAEENYTKNKEEMERKYEELLTEKKTSDNEHEAALNKLYQLLLESCVKQCNSILLDATEQSDNLLHLTVGCSADYLLDRILPVYECLEKLGNSFQNYKSNPISIQDLITSMVDFSHRLSDSVQYGLATSHSAQLSAGEELNMTCKNTIEESMKALTQVEKDENSVLAQFDVVLENVKKMQSCAETLLPKIADVKDKEIGDMVESEMQLTTSAIDLAASKIEEMLKKTQEDSTGLNLEVNESILDACTGLMQAIKVLVEKSRDLQKEIVAQGRGASSAKEFYNKHHRWTEGLLSAAKAVGWGATATMEAADKVVQGEGKFEELIVYSKEIAASTIQLVVASKVKADRNSKHLSELTDASKKVNQAAGKVIGSAKTGANAIEERSLMDFSSLNLHQTKKQEMQIKVLILEMEKDLKNEYEKLNNIRKHHYQLAGESEGWDVEEDNKS
;
A
#
# COMPACT_ATOMS: atom_id res chain seq x y z
N GLN A 1 -63.55 53.81 3.99
CA GLN A 1 -62.35 53.06 4.38
C GLN A 1 -62.04 52.18 3.17
N GLU A 2 -60.91 52.28 2.47
CA GLU A 2 -59.57 52.65 2.91
C GLU A 2 -58.91 53.66 1.96
N THR A 3 -58.06 54.48 2.55
CA THR A 3 -57.33 55.62 2.00
C THR A 3 -56.09 55.19 1.22
N ASP A 4 -55.98 55.75 0.02
CA ASP A 4 -54.79 55.71 -0.83
C ASP A 4 -53.62 56.38 -0.12
N LYS A 5 -52.54 55.65 0.08
CA LYS A 5 -51.40 56.00 0.94
C LYS A 5 -50.13 56.12 0.11
N PHE A 6 -50.24 56.73 -1.07
CA PHE A 6 -49.16 56.84 -2.06
C PHE A 6 -48.43 58.19 -2.03
N ASP A 7 -48.98 59.21 -1.35
CA ASP A 7 -48.50 60.61 -1.46
C ASP A 7 -47.79 61.17 -0.22
N GLU A 8 -47.43 60.36 0.78
CA GLU A 8 -46.83 60.86 2.04
C GLU A 8 -45.32 60.60 2.20
N THR A 9 -44.62 60.07 1.19
CA THR A 9 -43.21 59.64 1.35
C THR A 9 -42.17 60.50 0.64
N PHE A 10 -42.57 61.45 -0.22
CA PHE A 10 -41.62 62.37 -0.86
C PHE A 10 -41.77 63.79 -0.29
N GLY A 11 -41.18 63.98 0.89
CA GLY A 11 -40.97 65.31 1.46
C GLY A 11 -40.02 66.14 0.59
N GLU A 12 -40.48 67.33 0.23
CA GLU A 12 -39.68 68.45 -0.28
C GLU A 12 -38.60 68.85 0.74
N GLY A 13 -37.35 69.05 0.30
CA GLY A 13 -36.30 69.52 1.19
C GLY A 13 -34.92 69.75 0.57
N SER A 14 -34.73 70.98 0.11
CA SER A 14 -33.46 71.72 -0.07
C SER A 14 -32.57 71.42 -1.29
N MET A 15 -32.60 72.40 -2.18
CA MET A 15 -31.77 72.63 -3.34
C MET A 15 -30.53 73.42 -2.89
N ASP A 16 -29.41 72.75 -2.64
CA ASP A 16 -28.13 73.42 -2.38
C ASP A 16 -27.09 73.06 -3.45
N SER A 17 -26.74 74.09 -4.24
CA SER A 17 -25.48 74.34 -4.94
C SER A 17 -24.71 73.15 -5.54
N PHE A 18 -25.02 72.81 -6.80
CA PHE A 18 -24.20 71.95 -7.64
C PHE A 18 -22.86 72.61 -8.01
N ASN A 19 -21.77 72.13 -7.42
CA ASN A 19 -20.39 72.48 -7.76
C ASN A 19 -19.90 71.57 -8.90
N PHE A 20 -19.69 72.12 -10.11
CA PHE A 20 -19.43 71.35 -11.34
C PHE A 20 -17.94 71.09 -11.64
N ASN A 21 -17.08 70.98 -10.63
CA ASN A 21 -15.62 70.85 -10.86
C ASN A 21 -14.86 69.95 -9.88
N GLY A 22 -15.49 68.87 -9.41
CA GLY A 22 -14.79 67.75 -8.75
C GLY A 22 -14.76 66.54 -9.67
N GLN A 23 -13.60 65.91 -9.85
CA GLN A 23 -13.55 64.51 -10.32
C GLN A 23 -14.55 63.69 -9.49
N PRO A 24 -15.27 62.71 -10.08
CA PRO A 24 -16.17 61.87 -9.29
C PRO A 24 -15.33 61.23 -8.19
N GLN A 25 -15.55 61.68 -6.96
CA GLN A 25 -14.97 61.10 -5.78
C GLN A 25 -15.55 59.70 -5.75
N ILE A 26 -14.72 58.68 -5.98
CA ILE A 26 -15.14 57.28 -5.90
C ILE A 26 -15.72 57.13 -4.49
N ASP A 27 -17.03 56.95 -4.40
CA ASP A 27 -17.72 56.83 -3.13
C ASP A 27 -17.12 55.60 -2.42
N GLU A 28 -16.72 55.72 -1.16
CA GLU A 28 -16.20 54.57 -0.39
C GLU A 28 -17.22 53.42 -0.41
N ARG A 29 -18.51 53.76 -0.52
CA ARG A 29 -19.58 52.79 -0.74
C ARG A 29 -19.42 52.02 -2.05
N ASP A 30 -19.06 52.67 -3.14
CA ASP A 30 -18.86 52.02 -4.44
C ASP A 30 -17.64 51.10 -4.43
N MET A 31 -16.56 51.47 -3.73
CA MET A 31 -15.40 50.58 -3.53
C MET A 31 -15.74 49.35 -2.69
N ILE A 32 -16.51 49.53 -1.60
CA ILE A 32 -16.97 48.42 -0.77
C ILE A 32 -17.92 47.52 -1.56
N ILE A 33 -18.81 48.10 -2.37
CA ILE A 33 -19.71 47.36 -3.26
C ILE A 33 -18.89 46.55 -4.28
N GLU A 34 -17.87 47.12 -4.90
CA GLU A 34 -17.00 46.41 -5.86
C GLU A 34 -16.19 45.29 -5.19
N GLN A 35 -15.69 45.52 -3.97
CA GLN A 35 -15.00 44.50 -3.17
C GLN A 35 -15.94 43.36 -2.78
N LEU A 36 -17.14 43.65 -2.30
CA LEU A 36 -18.16 42.65 -1.97
C LEU A 36 -18.63 41.88 -3.22
N HIS A 37 -18.77 42.54 -4.38
CA HIS A 37 -19.08 41.84 -5.63
C HIS A 37 -17.97 40.86 -6.02
N LYS A 38 -16.70 41.26 -5.87
CA LYS A 38 -15.55 40.40 -6.16
C LYS A 38 -15.47 39.23 -5.19
N GLU A 39 -15.75 39.45 -3.90
CA GLU A 39 -15.79 38.40 -2.88
C GLU A 39 -16.96 37.44 -3.12
N ILE A 40 -18.15 37.95 -3.45
CA ILE A 40 -19.30 37.13 -3.85
C ILE A 40 -18.97 36.29 -5.08
N GLN A 41 -18.25 36.86 -6.06
CA GLN A 41 -17.86 36.12 -7.26
C GLN A 41 -16.84 35.02 -6.94
N GLN A 42 -15.83 35.30 -6.12
CA GLN A 42 -14.87 34.29 -5.67
C GLN A 42 -15.54 33.17 -4.86
N LEU A 43 -16.47 33.51 -3.97
CA LEU A 43 -17.23 32.53 -3.20
C LEU A 43 -18.13 31.67 -4.11
N ARG A 44 -18.70 32.24 -5.18
CA ARG A 44 -19.48 31.48 -6.17
C ARG A 44 -18.61 30.50 -6.93
N GLU A 45 -17.43 30.92 -7.38
CA GLU A 45 -16.46 30.05 -8.07
C GLU A 45 -15.96 28.93 -7.14
N GLU A 46 -15.74 29.24 -5.85
CA GLU A 46 -15.35 28.26 -4.84
C GLU A 46 -16.46 27.23 -4.57
N ILE A 47 -17.71 27.68 -4.46
CA ILE A 47 -18.87 26.78 -4.32
C ILE A 47 -19.02 25.87 -5.54
N GLU A 48 -18.88 26.40 -6.76
CA GLU A 48 -18.95 25.62 -7.99
C GLU A 48 -17.82 24.59 -8.08
N ARG A 49 -16.60 24.96 -7.65
CA ARG A 49 -15.47 24.03 -7.55
C ARG A 49 -15.75 22.90 -6.55
N LEU A 50 -16.22 23.24 -5.35
CA LEU A 50 -16.56 22.26 -4.31
C LEU A 50 -17.70 21.35 -4.73
N GLN A 51 -18.72 21.88 -5.43
CA GLN A 51 -19.79 21.09 -6.01
C GLN A 51 -19.27 20.10 -7.07
N THR A 52 -18.37 20.56 -7.94
CA THR A 52 -17.74 19.70 -8.96
C THR A 52 -16.89 18.61 -8.33
N GLU A 53 -16.09 18.92 -7.30
CA GLU A 53 -15.28 17.95 -6.58
C GLU A 53 -16.15 16.93 -5.81
N ALA A 54 -17.21 17.39 -5.16
CA ALA A 54 -18.18 16.51 -4.51
C ALA A 54 -18.87 15.59 -5.53
N GLN A 55 -19.23 16.11 -6.70
CA GLN A 55 -19.87 15.34 -7.75
C GLN A 55 -18.92 14.31 -8.37
N MET A 56 -17.62 14.64 -8.51
CA MET A 56 -16.58 13.69 -8.92
C MET A 56 -16.37 12.55 -7.90
N LYS A 57 -16.59 12.80 -6.60
CA LYS A 57 -16.52 11.75 -5.56
C LYS A 57 -17.80 10.93 -5.44
N ILE A 58 -18.97 11.54 -5.66
CA ILE A 58 -20.27 10.87 -5.55
C ILE A 58 -20.54 9.95 -6.76
N GLN A 59 -20.14 10.36 -7.96
CA GLN A 59 -20.37 9.60 -9.19
C GLN A 59 -19.83 8.14 -9.13
N PRO A 60 -18.56 7.88 -8.76
CA PRO A 60 -18.05 6.51 -8.66
C PRO A 60 -18.74 5.70 -7.55
N LEU A 61 -19.14 6.32 -6.44
CA LEU A 61 -19.87 5.65 -5.36
C LEU A 61 -21.29 5.23 -5.80
N LEU A 62 -21.94 6.04 -6.64
CA LEU A 62 -23.23 5.67 -7.24
C LEU A 62 -23.10 4.51 -8.22
N GLU A 63 -22.04 4.51 -9.03
CA GLU A 63 -21.72 3.41 -9.95
C GLU A 63 -21.40 2.11 -9.20
N GLU A 64 -20.63 2.19 -8.11
CA GLU A 64 -20.34 1.05 -7.24
C GLU A 64 -21.61 0.51 -6.57
N LYS A 65 -22.48 1.39 -6.07
CA LYS A 65 -23.79 1.00 -5.53
C LYS A 65 -24.65 0.29 -6.57
N GLU A 66 -24.65 0.75 -7.82
CA GLU A 66 -25.40 0.12 -8.90
C GLU A 66 -24.83 -1.27 -9.25
N GLN A 67 -23.50 -1.40 -9.28
CA GLN A 67 -22.83 -2.69 -9.48
C GLN A 67 -23.14 -3.68 -8.34
N LEU A 68 -23.07 -3.24 -7.09
CA LEU A 68 -23.42 -4.06 -5.93
C LEU A 68 -24.88 -4.50 -5.96
N ASN A 69 -25.82 -3.62 -6.33
CA ASN A 69 -27.23 -3.99 -6.49
C ASN A 69 -27.44 -5.01 -7.60
N LYS A 70 -26.69 -4.90 -8.71
CA LYS A 70 -26.73 -5.88 -9.79
C LYS A 70 -26.25 -7.25 -9.32
N ILE A 71 -25.13 -7.30 -8.61
CA ILE A 71 -24.59 -8.54 -8.03
C ILE A 71 -25.59 -9.16 -7.03
N LEU A 72 -26.20 -8.34 -6.17
CA LEU A 72 -27.18 -8.81 -5.18
C LEU A 72 -28.41 -9.40 -5.87
N THR A 73 -28.88 -8.79 -6.96
CA THR A 73 -29.98 -9.31 -7.78
C THR A 73 -29.61 -10.62 -8.47
N GLU A 74 -28.39 -10.74 -8.99
CA GLU A 74 -27.88 -11.99 -9.60
C GLU A 74 -27.75 -13.12 -8.56
N LEU A 75 -27.30 -12.80 -7.34
CA LEU A 75 -27.22 -13.75 -6.23
C LEU A 75 -28.61 -14.20 -5.77
N GLN A 76 -29.58 -13.29 -5.67
CA GLN A 76 -30.97 -13.64 -5.36
C GLN A 76 -31.58 -14.55 -6.43
N LEU A 77 -31.36 -14.26 -7.71
CA LEU A 77 -31.83 -15.10 -8.80
C LEU A 77 -31.17 -16.50 -8.76
N THR A 78 -29.89 -16.56 -8.44
CA THR A 78 -29.15 -17.83 -8.29
C THR A 78 -29.70 -18.63 -7.11
N LEU A 79 -29.94 -17.99 -5.97
CA LEU A 79 -30.53 -18.63 -4.80
C LEU A 79 -31.93 -19.20 -5.13
N ASP A 80 -32.81 -18.42 -5.76
CA ASP A 80 -34.14 -18.87 -6.17
C ASP A 80 -34.08 -20.06 -7.14
N ASN A 81 -33.13 -20.05 -8.08
CA ASN A 81 -32.94 -21.17 -9.00
C ASN A 81 -32.46 -22.43 -8.25
N THR A 82 -31.50 -22.30 -7.34
CA THR A 82 -31.02 -23.44 -6.54
C THR A 82 -32.09 -23.98 -5.58
N LEU A 83 -32.97 -23.12 -5.06
CA LEU A 83 -34.11 -23.57 -4.24
C LEU A 83 -35.12 -24.35 -5.08
N LYS A 84 -35.45 -23.86 -6.28
CA LYS A 84 -36.32 -24.58 -7.23
C LYS A 84 -35.72 -25.91 -7.67
N GLU A 85 -34.41 -25.96 -7.92
CA GLU A 85 -33.70 -27.21 -8.23
C GLU A 85 -33.74 -28.17 -7.05
N ASN A 86 -33.53 -27.70 -5.82
CA ASN A 86 -33.64 -28.54 -4.62
C ASN A 86 -35.06 -29.06 -4.39
N GLU A 87 -36.09 -28.26 -4.66
CA GLU A 87 -37.48 -28.72 -4.62
C GLU A 87 -37.77 -29.75 -5.71
N LEU A 88 -37.24 -29.55 -6.91
CA LEU A 88 -37.35 -30.49 -8.03
C LEU A 88 -36.67 -31.82 -7.67
N ILE A 89 -35.44 -31.79 -7.16
CA ILE A 89 -34.68 -32.97 -6.74
C ILE A 89 -35.41 -33.69 -5.61
N LYS A 90 -35.95 -32.97 -4.60
CA LYS A 90 -36.76 -33.58 -3.54
C LYS A 90 -37.99 -34.29 -4.10
N LYS A 91 -38.66 -33.68 -5.09
CA LYS A 91 -39.83 -34.27 -5.75
C LYS A 91 -39.45 -35.49 -6.58
N GLU A 92 -38.36 -35.43 -7.34
CA GLU A 92 -37.80 -36.56 -8.10
C GLU A 92 -37.35 -37.71 -7.18
N LEU A 93 -36.85 -37.40 -5.98
CA LEU A 93 -36.41 -38.40 -5.00
C LEU A 93 -37.61 -39.10 -4.34
N GLU A 94 -38.70 -38.39 -4.09
CA GLU A 94 -39.98 -38.98 -3.63
C GLU A 94 -40.70 -39.76 -4.76
N GLU A 95 -40.61 -39.31 -6.01
CA GLU A 95 -41.09 -40.06 -7.18
C GLU A 95 -40.24 -41.32 -7.47
N MET A 96 -38.92 -41.27 -7.22
CA MET A 96 -38.01 -42.42 -7.31
C MET A 96 -38.22 -43.43 -6.17
N LYS A 97 -38.62 -42.99 -4.98
CA LYS A 97 -39.03 -43.88 -3.88
C LYS A 97 -40.32 -44.65 -4.18
N THR A 98 -41.22 -44.05 -4.96
CA THR A 98 -42.56 -44.60 -5.20
C THR A 98 -42.66 -45.51 -6.45
N ASN A 99 -41.69 -45.46 -7.37
CA ASN A 99 -41.72 -46.24 -8.61
C ASN A 99 -40.46 -47.09 -8.85
N LEU A 100 -40.49 -48.34 -8.37
CA LEU A 100 -39.80 -49.48 -8.99
C LEU A 100 -40.85 -50.21 -9.85
N PRO A 101 -40.68 -50.38 -11.18
CA PRO A 101 -39.60 -51.17 -11.77
C PRO A 101 -39.00 -50.63 -13.09
N ALA A 102 -37.86 -51.22 -13.47
CA ALA A 102 -37.01 -50.91 -14.60
C ALA A 102 -37.51 -51.45 -15.95
N ALA A 103 -37.46 -50.62 -17.01
CA ALA A 103 -37.18 -51.02 -18.40
C ALA A 103 -37.03 -49.84 -19.38
N ASP A 104 -37.66 -48.68 -19.15
CA ASP A 104 -37.73 -47.62 -20.17
C ASP A 104 -36.67 -46.49 -20.06
N LYS A 105 -35.88 -46.44 -18.98
CA LYS A 105 -34.94 -45.32 -18.71
C LYS A 105 -33.63 -45.32 -19.51
N LEU A 106 -33.34 -46.34 -20.32
CA LEU A 106 -32.09 -46.38 -21.09
C LEU A 106 -32.09 -45.36 -22.25
N ASN A 107 -33.25 -45.17 -22.90
CA ASN A 107 -33.37 -44.35 -24.11
C ASN A 107 -33.40 -42.84 -23.80
N ASP A 108 -33.89 -42.47 -22.60
CA ASP A 108 -33.92 -41.06 -22.16
C ASP A 108 -32.59 -40.61 -21.56
N SER A 109 -31.85 -41.52 -20.90
CA SER A 109 -30.48 -41.27 -20.44
C SER A 109 -29.52 -40.99 -21.62
N GLU A 110 -29.67 -41.73 -22.72
CA GLU A 110 -28.83 -41.56 -23.91
C GLU A 110 -29.08 -40.20 -24.62
N LYS A 111 -30.31 -39.68 -24.59
CA LYS A 111 -30.64 -38.33 -25.07
C LYS A 111 -30.07 -37.23 -24.18
N LEU A 112 -30.07 -37.43 -22.86
CA LEU A 112 -29.49 -36.50 -21.89
C LEU A 112 -27.96 -36.41 -22.04
N VAL A 113 -27.28 -37.53 -22.30
CA VAL A 113 -25.83 -37.55 -22.55
C VAL A 113 -25.48 -36.75 -23.81
N LYS A 114 -26.23 -36.95 -24.92
CA LYS A 114 -26.03 -36.16 -26.15
C LYS A 114 -26.32 -34.67 -25.96
N ALA A 115 -27.35 -34.32 -25.19
CA ALA A 115 -27.66 -32.93 -24.87
C ALA A 115 -26.58 -32.28 -23.99
N ASN A 116 -25.97 -33.04 -23.07
CA ASN A 116 -24.84 -32.57 -22.27
C ASN A 116 -23.57 -32.42 -23.10
N GLU A 117 -23.26 -33.32 -24.03
CA GLU A 117 -22.13 -33.15 -24.96
C GLU A 117 -22.26 -31.89 -25.82
N GLU A 118 -23.47 -31.58 -26.32
CA GLU A 118 -23.71 -30.33 -27.05
C GLU A 118 -23.56 -29.08 -26.16
N LYS A 119 -23.97 -29.13 -24.89
CA LYS A 119 -23.76 -28.04 -23.92
C LYS A 119 -22.27 -27.83 -23.63
N PHE A 120 -21.51 -28.90 -23.43
CA PHE A 120 -20.06 -28.81 -23.24
C PHE A 120 -19.34 -28.27 -24.47
N LYS A 121 -19.78 -28.63 -25.67
CA LYS A 121 -19.23 -28.08 -26.93
C LYS A 121 -19.50 -26.58 -27.05
N LYS A 122 -20.73 -26.13 -26.79
CA LYS A 122 -21.07 -24.68 -26.79
C LYS A 122 -20.28 -23.91 -25.73
N MET A 123 -20.11 -24.49 -24.54
CA MET A 123 -19.33 -23.88 -23.48
C MET A 123 -17.85 -23.74 -23.87
N LYS A 124 -17.27 -24.78 -24.48
CA LYS A 124 -15.90 -24.75 -25.03
C LYS A 124 -15.74 -23.66 -26.09
N ASP A 125 -16.72 -23.47 -26.96
CA ASP A 125 -16.71 -22.41 -27.98
C ASP A 125 -16.80 -21.00 -27.36
N ILE A 126 -17.58 -20.82 -26.28
CA ILE A 126 -17.65 -19.55 -25.53
C ILE A 126 -16.34 -19.25 -24.82
N TYR A 127 -15.74 -20.22 -24.13
CA TYR A 127 -14.41 -20.05 -23.52
C TYR A 127 -13.32 -19.77 -24.56
N GLY A 128 -13.43 -20.36 -25.76
CA GLY A 128 -12.57 -20.04 -26.89
C GLY A 128 -12.69 -18.57 -27.32
N LYS A 129 -13.93 -18.07 -27.49
CA LYS A 129 -14.19 -16.66 -27.85
C LYS A 129 -13.73 -15.68 -26.77
N LEU A 130 -13.99 -15.97 -25.50
CA LEU A 130 -13.58 -15.12 -24.38
C LEU A 130 -12.05 -15.02 -24.29
N ARG A 131 -11.34 -16.12 -24.59
CA ARG A 131 -9.88 -16.13 -24.67
C ARG A 131 -9.37 -15.28 -25.84
N GLU A 132 -10.01 -15.34 -27.00
CA GLU A 132 -9.67 -14.49 -28.15
C GLU A 132 -9.93 -13.00 -27.88
N GLU A 133 -11.05 -12.67 -27.23
CA GLU A 133 -11.34 -11.30 -26.78
C GLU A 133 -10.30 -10.81 -25.78
N HIS A 134 -9.91 -11.63 -24.80
CA HIS A 134 -8.89 -11.27 -23.82
C HIS A 134 -7.52 -11.03 -24.48
N VAL A 135 -7.12 -11.88 -25.44
CA VAL A 135 -5.89 -11.69 -26.23
C VAL A 135 -5.95 -10.41 -27.07
N THR A 136 -7.13 -10.08 -27.61
CA THR A 136 -7.35 -8.85 -28.38
C THR A 136 -7.26 -7.61 -27.48
N LEU A 137 -7.89 -7.66 -26.29
CA LEU A 137 -7.79 -6.61 -25.26
C LEU A 137 -6.36 -6.40 -24.78
N LEU A 138 -5.56 -7.46 -24.63
CA LEU A 138 -4.14 -7.33 -24.28
C LEU A 138 -3.32 -6.64 -25.37
N ARG A 139 -3.63 -6.86 -26.67
CA ARG A 139 -3.01 -6.11 -27.76
C ARG A 139 -3.42 -4.64 -27.77
N VAL A 140 -4.71 -4.36 -27.56
CA VAL A 140 -5.22 -2.99 -27.49
C VAL A 140 -4.59 -2.24 -26.30
N HIS A 141 -4.48 -2.90 -25.14
CA HIS A 141 -3.81 -2.34 -23.97
C HIS A 141 -2.32 -2.03 -24.25
N ALA A 142 -1.63 -2.89 -25.00
CA ALA A 142 -0.24 -2.64 -25.42
C ALA A 142 -0.13 -1.43 -26.38
N GLU A 143 -1.08 -1.27 -27.31
CA GLU A 143 -1.15 -0.13 -28.23
C GLU A 143 -1.44 1.18 -27.49
N VAL A 144 -2.40 1.18 -26.56
CA VAL A 144 -2.76 2.34 -25.71
C VAL A 144 -1.59 2.71 -24.78
N SER A 145 -0.91 1.72 -24.20
CA SER A 145 0.27 1.95 -23.37
C SER A 145 1.43 2.59 -24.15
N LYS A 146 1.54 2.27 -25.45
CA LYS A 146 2.53 2.89 -26.35
C LYS A 146 2.14 4.34 -26.67
N GLN A 147 0.88 4.60 -27.01
CA GLN A 147 0.36 5.96 -27.26
C GLN A 147 0.53 6.88 -26.03
N LEU A 148 0.25 6.36 -24.83
CA LEU A 148 0.45 7.08 -23.56
C LEU A 148 1.92 7.46 -23.34
N LYS A 149 2.85 6.61 -23.76
CA LYS A 149 4.30 6.86 -23.64
C LYS A 149 4.76 7.94 -24.62
N ASP A 150 4.18 7.97 -25.82
CA ASP A 150 4.46 9.00 -26.83
C ASP A 150 3.86 10.37 -26.44
N GLU A 151 2.65 10.41 -25.84
CA GLU A 151 2.07 11.64 -25.28
C GLU A 151 2.86 12.19 -24.08
N LYS A 152 3.38 11.32 -23.21
CA LYS A 152 4.24 11.75 -22.08
C LYS A 152 5.50 12.45 -22.58
N LYS A 153 6.16 11.92 -23.63
CA LYS A 153 7.31 12.58 -24.24
C LYS A 153 6.97 13.94 -24.82
N LEU A 154 5.83 14.07 -25.51
CA LEU A 154 5.38 15.35 -26.05
C LEU A 154 5.07 16.38 -24.96
N THR A 155 4.60 15.92 -23.80
CA THR A 155 4.33 16.77 -22.62
C THR A 155 5.63 17.24 -21.96
N GLU A 156 6.63 16.35 -21.82
CA GLU A 156 7.97 16.68 -21.32
C GLU A 156 8.69 17.70 -22.24
N GLU A 157 8.55 17.59 -23.56
CA GLU A 157 9.08 18.57 -24.53
C GLU A 157 8.42 19.94 -24.39
N LYS A 158 7.09 19.99 -24.16
CA LYS A 158 6.37 21.25 -23.90
C LYS A 158 6.81 21.93 -22.60
N ASP A 159 7.04 21.16 -21.54
CA ASP A 159 7.51 21.69 -20.25
C ASP A 159 8.94 22.29 -20.35
N MET A 160 9.81 21.69 -21.18
CA MET A 160 11.12 22.28 -21.46
C MET A 160 11.00 23.60 -22.22
N LEU A 161 10.10 23.68 -23.20
CA LEU A 161 9.86 24.90 -23.98
C LEU A 161 9.25 26.03 -23.12
N LEU A 162 8.36 25.69 -22.19
CA LEU A 162 7.83 26.63 -21.20
C LEU A 162 8.91 27.18 -20.27
N LYS A 163 9.86 26.35 -19.83
CA LYS A 163 11.01 26.81 -19.03
C LYS A 163 11.93 27.74 -19.82
N GLU A 164 12.15 27.49 -21.12
CA GLU A 164 12.95 28.35 -21.99
C GLU A 164 12.28 29.74 -22.17
N LEU A 165 10.97 29.76 -22.45
CA LEU A 165 10.18 30.99 -22.56
C LEU A 165 10.12 31.78 -21.24
N THR A 166 10.06 31.09 -20.11
CA THR A 166 10.07 31.74 -18.78
C THR A 166 11.40 32.47 -18.54
N LYS A 167 12.53 31.89 -18.96
CA LYS A 167 13.85 32.54 -18.89
C LYS A 167 13.96 33.74 -19.82
N GLU A 168 13.39 33.70 -21.03
CA GLU A 168 13.35 34.87 -21.92
C GLU A 168 12.53 36.02 -21.31
N ILE A 169 11.41 35.71 -20.66
CA ILE A 169 10.58 36.73 -19.98
C ILE A 169 11.34 37.38 -18.80
N GLU A 170 12.10 36.61 -18.02
CA GLU A 170 12.93 37.16 -16.95
C GLU A 170 14.05 38.07 -17.50
N LEU A 171 14.65 37.70 -18.64
CA LEU A 171 15.67 38.52 -19.29
C LEU A 171 15.11 39.84 -19.82
N ILE A 172 13.90 39.81 -20.41
CA ILE A 172 13.20 41.03 -20.85
C ILE A 172 12.80 41.91 -19.66
N LYS A 173 12.39 41.32 -18.53
CA LYS A 173 12.11 42.07 -17.29
C LYS A 173 13.37 42.75 -16.74
N ALA A 174 14.52 42.09 -16.77
CA ALA A 174 15.79 42.69 -16.37
C ALA A 174 16.22 43.85 -17.29
N GLN A 175 16.02 43.71 -18.60
CA GLN A 175 16.26 44.80 -19.57
C GLN A 175 15.33 46.00 -19.35
N LYS A 176 14.06 45.76 -18.99
CA LYS A 176 13.11 46.83 -18.64
C LYS A 176 13.56 47.60 -17.39
N LEU A 177 14.04 46.90 -16.35
CA LEU A 177 14.52 47.53 -15.12
C LEU A 177 15.76 48.41 -15.39
N GLN A 178 16.65 47.98 -16.28
CA GLN A 178 17.82 48.76 -16.70
C GLN A 178 17.42 50.03 -17.44
N LEU A 179 16.46 49.95 -18.37
CA LEU A 179 15.91 51.11 -19.09
C LEU A 179 15.19 52.12 -18.18
N GLU A 180 14.50 51.65 -17.13
CA GLU A 180 13.89 52.52 -16.12
C GLU A 180 14.94 53.26 -15.27
N THR A 181 16.12 52.66 -15.09
CA THR A 181 17.25 53.27 -14.39
C THR A 181 17.93 54.33 -15.28
N ASP A 182 18.14 54.01 -16.56
CA ASP A 182 18.69 54.96 -17.54
C ASP A 182 17.75 56.17 -17.77
N LEU A 183 16.42 55.98 -17.73
CA LEU A 183 15.43 57.07 -17.78
C LEU A 183 15.49 57.99 -16.55
N LYS A 184 15.93 57.49 -15.39
CA LYS A 184 16.11 58.27 -14.17
C LYS A 184 17.38 59.13 -14.24
N ASP A 185 18.43 58.62 -14.88
CA ASP A 185 19.68 59.36 -15.15
C ASP A 185 19.54 60.41 -16.26
N VAL A 186 18.73 60.15 -17.30
CA VAL A 186 18.39 61.18 -18.29
C VAL A 186 17.55 62.30 -17.65
N ARG A 187 16.67 61.98 -16.70
CA ARG A 187 15.91 63.00 -15.93
C ARG A 187 16.80 63.85 -15.02
N SER A 188 17.81 63.29 -14.37
CA SER A 188 18.77 64.07 -13.57
C SER A 188 19.67 64.95 -14.45
N SER A 189 20.01 64.50 -15.67
CA SER A 189 20.74 65.32 -16.66
C SER A 189 19.90 66.46 -17.28
N SER A 190 18.57 66.32 -17.35
CA SER A 190 17.65 67.36 -17.83
C SER A 190 17.44 68.47 -16.79
N ILE A 191 17.44 68.15 -15.50
CA ILE A 191 17.36 69.13 -14.40
C ILE A 191 18.65 69.97 -14.33
N ALA A 192 19.81 69.38 -14.62
CA ALA A 192 21.07 70.11 -14.74
C ALA A 192 21.14 71.04 -15.98
N LEU A 193 20.29 70.83 -17.00
CA LEU A 193 20.23 71.67 -18.20
C LEU A 193 19.34 72.91 -18.02
N GLU A 194 18.35 72.86 -17.11
CA GLU A 194 17.51 74.02 -16.74
C GLU A 194 18.25 75.01 -15.82
N GLU A 195 19.19 74.54 -14.99
CA GLU A 195 20.07 75.40 -14.17
C GLU A 195 21.18 76.09 -14.98
N SER A 196 21.49 75.60 -16.19
CA SER A 196 22.44 76.26 -17.11
C SER A 196 21.82 77.39 -17.95
N LEU A 197 20.50 77.62 -17.88
CA LEU A 197 19.79 78.65 -18.66
C LEU A 197 19.73 80.03 -17.94
N GLN A 198 20.31 80.14 -16.74
CA GLN A 198 20.33 81.37 -15.93
C GLN A 198 21.71 82.04 -15.85
N ALA A 199 22.69 81.60 -16.65
CA ALA A 199 24.07 82.07 -16.61
C ALA A 199 24.68 82.38 -18.00
N THR A 200 23.93 83.03 -18.90
CA THR A 200 24.49 83.65 -20.12
C THR A 200 23.68 84.89 -20.55
N LYS A 201 23.77 85.97 -19.77
CA LYS A 201 23.37 87.33 -20.18
C LYS A 201 24.40 88.37 -19.73
N ALA A 202 25.59 88.28 -20.34
CA ALA A 202 26.66 89.26 -20.51
C ALA A 202 27.88 88.42 -20.96
N GLU A 203 28.51 88.58 -22.11
CA GLU A 203 28.89 89.79 -22.83
C GLU A 203 29.55 89.39 -24.18
N LYS A 204 29.87 90.41 -24.99
CA LYS A 204 30.59 90.43 -26.29
C LYS A 204 29.70 90.47 -27.54
N ASP A 205 29.89 91.38 -28.49
CA ASP A 205 30.79 92.52 -28.61
C ASP A 205 30.37 93.31 -29.85
N GLU A 206 30.55 94.62 -29.76
CA GLU A 206 31.28 95.41 -30.76
C GLU A 206 30.88 95.37 -32.24
N THR A 207 30.38 96.52 -32.73
CA THR A 207 30.95 97.23 -33.88
C THR A 207 30.51 98.70 -33.74
N ALA A 208 31.38 99.60 -33.29
CA ALA A 208 32.40 100.28 -34.08
C ALA A 208 31.82 101.21 -35.17
N GLU A 209 32.25 102.48 -35.08
CA GLU A 209 32.23 103.50 -36.13
C GLU A 209 30.89 104.15 -36.53
N LYS A 210 30.61 105.25 -35.84
CA LYS A 210 30.75 106.56 -36.47
C LYS A 210 31.34 107.50 -35.42
N LEU A 211 32.65 107.76 -35.47
CA LEU A 211 33.17 108.90 -36.22
C LEU A 211 32.25 110.12 -36.02
N GLN A 212 32.69 111.21 -35.43
CA GLN A 212 34.04 111.74 -35.41
C GLN A 212 33.90 113.19 -34.99
N LYS A 213 34.98 113.71 -34.40
CA LYS A 213 35.28 115.11 -34.13
C LYS A 213 34.50 115.69 -32.96
N GLN A 214 35.12 116.37 -32.01
CA GLN A 214 36.52 116.69 -31.71
C GLN A 214 36.34 117.46 -30.40
N VAL A 215 36.96 117.03 -29.31
CA VAL A 215 38.19 117.67 -28.85
C VAL A 215 38.06 119.19 -28.91
N SER A 216 37.67 119.78 -27.79
CA SER A 216 38.58 120.75 -27.18
C SER A 216 38.38 120.83 -25.67
N CYS A 217 39.33 120.18 -25.00
CA CYS A 217 39.98 120.69 -23.80
C CYS A 217 39.23 120.67 -22.47
N LEU A 218 39.52 119.59 -21.71
CA LEU A 218 40.22 119.64 -20.41
C LEU A 218 40.16 120.99 -19.67
N GLN A 219 39.04 121.32 -19.04
CA GLN A 219 39.08 122.44 -18.12
C GLN A 219 38.11 122.45 -16.93
N ASN A 220 37.20 121.49 -16.73
CA ASN A 220 36.30 121.52 -15.55
C ASN A 220 36.13 120.17 -14.80
N GLU A 221 37.06 119.22 -14.95
CA GLU A 221 37.10 117.89 -14.30
C GLU A 221 37.16 117.87 -12.74
N LEU A 222 36.96 119.00 -12.05
CA LEU A 222 37.10 119.07 -10.58
C LEU A 222 35.77 119.22 -9.82
N GLU A 223 34.66 119.57 -10.47
CA GLU A 223 33.38 119.86 -9.79
C GLU A 223 32.35 118.72 -9.87
N GLU A 224 32.61 117.73 -10.72
CA GLU A 224 31.74 116.57 -10.98
C GLU A 224 32.03 115.40 -10.02
N LYS A 225 33.30 115.18 -9.64
CA LYS A 225 33.73 114.08 -8.76
C LYS A 225 33.20 114.17 -7.30
N THR A 226 32.92 115.37 -6.80
CA THR A 226 32.37 115.58 -5.45
C THR A 226 30.87 115.27 -5.37
N LYS A 227 30.14 115.35 -6.49
CA LYS A 227 28.72 114.95 -6.57
C LYS A 227 28.55 113.44 -6.75
N GLU A 228 29.48 112.77 -7.44
CA GLU A 228 29.49 111.32 -7.56
C GLU A 228 29.70 110.61 -6.20
N MET A 229 30.46 111.18 -5.27
CA MET A 229 30.73 110.57 -3.95
C MET A 229 29.50 110.60 -3.00
N VAL A 230 28.65 111.62 -3.09
CA VAL A 230 27.43 111.73 -2.27
C VAL A 230 26.35 110.77 -2.77
N VAL A 231 26.21 110.65 -4.10
CA VAL A 231 25.30 109.68 -4.72
C VAL A 231 25.77 108.25 -4.41
N ALA A 232 27.07 107.96 -4.45
CA ALA A 232 27.64 106.66 -4.09
C ALA A 232 27.36 106.25 -2.63
N LYS A 233 27.35 107.21 -1.69
CA LYS A 233 27.03 106.95 -0.28
C LYS A 233 25.54 106.66 -0.07
N GLU A 234 24.66 107.34 -0.78
CA GLU A 234 23.22 107.08 -0.73
C GLU A 234 22.84 105.75 -1.41
N THR A 235 23.50 105.36 -2.50
CA THR A 235 23.31 104.04 -3.13
C THR A 235 23.80 102.92 -2.21
N LEU A 236 24.97 103.06 -1.56
CA LEU A 236 25.47 102.07 -0.60
C LEU A 236 24.55 101.91 0.63
N LYS A 237 23.93 102.98 1.10
CA LYS A 237 22.97 102.91 2.21
C LYS A 237 21.70 102.16 1.82
N LYS A 238 21.19 102.39 0.60
CA LYS A 238 20.05 101.64 0.06
C LYS A 238 20.41 100.17 -0.16
N GLU A 239 21.61 99.87 -0.63
CA GLU A 239 22.11 98.49 -0.75
C GLU A 239 22.23 97.80 0.61
N MET A 240 22.71 98.49 1.66
CA MET A 240 22.72 97.94 3.03
C MET A 240 21.31 97.64 3.55
N GLU A 241 20.33 98.52 3.33
CA GLU A 241 18.93 98.26 3.71
C GLU A 241 18.34 97.05 2.94
N VAL A 242 18.70 96.88 1.67
CA VAL A 242 18.32 95.70 0.87
C VAL A 242 18.99 94.42 1.38
N VAL A 243 20.28 94.46 1.72
CA VAL A 243 20.99 93.30 2.28
C VAL A 243 20.47 92.95 3.67
N GLU A 244 20.12 93.94 4.51
CA GLU A 244 19.57 93.69 5.84
C GLU A 244 18.16 93.09 5.78
N THR A 245 17.34 93.53 4.82
CA THR A 245 16.02 92.94 4.56
C THR A 245 16.13 91.54 3.96
N GLN A 246 17.08 91.30 3.05
CA GLN A 246 17.39 89.96 2.54
C GLN A 246 17.88 89.02 3.64
N LEU A 247 18.77 89.48 4.53
CA LEU A 247 19.26 88.70 5.67
C LEU A 247 18.12 88.31 6.61
N LYS A 248 17.23 89.24 6.96
CA LYS A 248 16.04 88.96 7.78
C LYS A 248 15.10 87.96 7.10
N SER A 249 14.88 88.11 5.79
CA SER A 249 14.06 87.16 5.02
C SER A 249 14.69 85.76 4.98
N SER A 250 16.01 85.68 4.81
CA SER A 250 16.78 84.43 4.77
C SER A 250 16.83 83.75 6.15
N GLN A 251 16.91 84.52 7.23
CA GLN A 251 16.81 84.01 8.60
C GLN A 251 15.40 83.47 8.88
N GLY A 252 14.35 84.13 8.40
CA GLY A 252 12.98 83.62 8.49
C GLY A 252 12.76 82.32 7.70
N THR A 253 13.34 82.20 6.50
CA THR A 253 13.28 80.95 5.72
C THR A 253 14.10 79.84 6.36
N GLN A 254 15.24 80.16 6.99
CA GLN A 254 16.03 79.17 7.73
C GLN A 254 15.29 78.64 8.97
N GLN A 255 14.70 79.54 9.77
CA GLN A 255 13.96 79.14 10.97
C GLN A 255 12.74 78.27 10.64
N THR A 256 12.01 78.60 9.58
CA THR A 256 10.88 77.78 9.10
C THR A 256 11.35 76.43 8.55
N ALA A 257 12.51 76.35 7.91
CA ALA A 257 13.11 75.08 7.48
C ALA A 257 13.57 74.21 8.67
N GLU A 258 14.17 74.80 9.71
CA GLU A 258 14.55 74.10 10.94
C GLU A 258 13.34 73.56 11.70
N GLU A 259 12.26 74.35 11.83
CA GLU A 259 11.00 73.91 12.44
C GLU A 259 10.30 72.80 11.64
N ASN A 260 10.39 72.82 10.31
CA ASN A 260 9.86 71.74 9.47
C ASN A 260 10.71 70.47 9.59
N TYR A 261 12.04 70.60 9.69
CA TYR A 261 12.93 69.47 9.88
C TYR A 261 12.70 68.78 11.24
N THR A 262 12.55 69.54 12.32
CA THR A 262 12.27 68.98 13.65
C THR A 262 10.92 68.25 13.68
N LYS A 263 9.85 68.83 13.12
CA LYS A 263 8.55 68.16 12.99
C LYS A 263 8.64 66.85 12.19
N ASN A 264 9.33 66.87 11.05
CA ASN A 264 9.48 65.67 10.23
C ASN A 264 10.31 64.59 10.95
N LYS A 265 11.33 64.98 11.71
CA LYS A 265 12.11 64.05 12.54
C LYS A 265 11.24 63.40 13.62
N GLU A 266 10.46 64.18 14.36
CA GLU A 266 9.54 63.67 15.39
C GLU A 266 8.47 62.74 14.78
N GLU A 267 7.96 63.06 13.59
CA GLU A 267 7.01 62.21 12.86
C GLU A 267 7.65 60.87 12.44
N MET A 268 8.90 60.89 11.99
CA MET A 268 9.63 59.67 11.61
C MET A 268 9.99 58.80 12.82
N GLU A 269 10.37 59.41 13.95
CA GLU A 269 10.60 58.69 15.21
C GLU A 269 9.31 58.02 15.71
N ARG A 270 8.17 58.74 15.66
CA ARG A 270 6.86 58.17 16.01
C ARG A 270 6.49 56.97 15.10
N LYS A 271 6.65 57.11 13.78
CA LYS A 271 6.38 56.01 12.83
C LYS A 271 7.27 54.79 13.08
N TYR A 272 8.53 55.01 13.45
CA TYR A 272 9.44 53.93 13.79
C TYR A 272 9.00 53.17 15.05
N GLU A 273 8.55 53.89 16.09
CA GLU A 273 8.00 53.27 17.30
C GLU A 273 6.71 52.49 17.02
N GLU A 274 5.79 53.06 16.22
CA GLU A 274 4.56 52.39 15.76
C GLU A 274 4.89 51.07 15.05
N LEU A 275 5.78 51.09 14.04
CA LEU A 275 6.21 49.89 13.33
C LEU A 275 6.87 48.84 14.24
N LEU A 276 7.61 49.27 15.26
CA LEU A 276 8.22 48.36 16.24
C LEU A 276 7.15 47.66 17.09
N THR A 277 6.08 48.38 17.45
CA THR A 277 4.95 47.80 18.18
C THR A 277 4.14 46.85 17.31
N GLU A 278 3.85 47.22 16.06
CA GLU A 278 3.15 46.37 15.09
C GLU A 278 3.91 45.08 14.80
N LYS A 279 5.25 45.16 14.66
CA LYS A 279 6.07 43.96 14.49
C LYS A 279 5.96 43.01 15.67
N LYS A 280 6.03 43.53 16.91
CA LYS A 280 5.91 42.70 18.11
C LYS A 280 4.53 42.07 18.25
N THR A 281 3.46 42.80 17.94
CA THR A 281 2.10 42.25 17.95
C THR A 281 1.95 41.18 16.88
N SER A 282 2.47 41.43 15.67
CA SER A 282 2.45 40.46 14.59
C SER A 282 3.26 39.19 14.92
N ASP A 283 4.47 39.32 15.47
CA ASP A 283 5.30 38.17 15.87
C ASP A 283 4.57 37.30 16.93
N ASN A 284 3.93 37.93 17.93
CA ASN A 284 3.13 37.23 18.94
C ASN A 284 1.89 36.53 18.34
N GLU A 285 1.21 37.16 17.37
CA GLU A 285 0.07 36.57 16.66
C GLU A 285 0.49 35.35 15.82
N HIS A 286 1.63 35.43 15.13
CA HIS A 286 2.18 34.29 14.38
C HIS A 286 2.58 33.13 15.30
N GLU A 287 3.20 33.42 16.46
CA GLU A 287 3.54 32.40 17.45
C GLU A 287 2.29 31.72 18.04
N ALA A 288 1.25 32.51 18.36
CA ALA A 288 -0.03 31.98 18.82
C ALA A 288 -0.72 31.11 17.75
N ALA A 289 -0.69 31.54 16.48
CA ALA A 289 -1.24 30.79 15.36
C ALA A 289 -0.48 29.46 15.14
N LEU A 290 0.85 29.47 15.25
CA LEU A 290 1.68 28.27 15.11
C LEU A 290 1.40 27.26 16.23
N ASN A 291 1.33 27.72 17.48
CA ASN A 291 0.99 26.86 18.63
C ASN A 291 -0.41 26.24 18.48
N LYS A 292 -1.38 27.02 17.99
CA LYS A 292 -2.73 26.52 17.68
C LYS A 292 -2.70 25.45 16.58
N LEU A 293 -1.87 25.63 15.55
CA LEU A 293 -1.72 24.64 14.47
C LEU A 293 -1.10 23.34 14.98
N TYR A 294 -0.08 23.42 15.85
CA TYR A 294 0.51 22.25 16.51
C TYR A 294 -0.51 21.50 17.37
N GLN A 295 -1.33 22.22 18.14
CA GLN A 295 -2.40 21.61 18.92
C GLN A 295 -3.43 20.88 18.03
N LEU A 296 -3.90 21.51 16.95
CA LEU A 296 -4.84 20.90 16.02
C LEU A 296 -4.27 19.67 15.31
N LEU A 297 -2.99 19.71 14.96
CA LEU A 297 -2.29 18.58 14.34
C LEU A 297 -2.19 17.39 15.31
N LEU A 298 -1.87 17.68 16.58
CA LEU A 298 -1.82 16.66 17.63
C LEU A 298 -3.21 16.06 17.89
N GLU A 299 -4.25 16.89 18.02
CA GLU A 299 -5.64 16.44 18.18
C GLU A 299 -6.08 15.52 17.02
N SER A 300 -5.80 15.93 15.77
CA SER A 300 -6.11 15.11 14.60
C SER A 300 -5.33 13.80 14.58
N CYS A 301 -4.06 13.81 15.00
CA CYS A 301 -3.24 12.61 15.07
C CYS A 301 -3.74 11.64 16.15
N VAL A 302 -4.03 12.14 17.35
CA VAL A 302 -4.58 11.35 18.46
C VAL A 302 -5.90 10.71 18.05
N LYS A 303 -6.79 11.48 17.41
CA LYS A 303 -8.05 10.96 16.89
C LYS A 303 -7.85 9.83 15.88
N GLN A 304 -6.92 9.98 14.95
CA GLN A 304 -6.60 8.95 13.96
C GLN A 304 -6.01 7.69 14.62
N CYS A 305 -5.08 7.87 15.56
CA CYS A 305 -4.44 6.79 16.31
C CYS A 305 -5.47 6.01 17.15
N ASN A 306 -6.37 6.72 17.84
CA ASN A 306 -7.46 6.11 18.59
C ASN A 306 -8.44 5.37 17.65
N SER A 307 -8.71 5.89 16.45
CA SER A 307 -9.54 5.19 15.46
C SER A 307 -8.92 3.87 15.01
N ILE A 308 -7.60 3.83 14.79
CA ILE A 308 -6.88 2.59 14.42
C ILE A 308 -6.99 1.56 15.55
N LEU A 309 -6.77 1.98 16.80
CA LEU A 309 -6.85 1.10 17.96
C LEU A 309 -8.29 0.61 18.20
N LEU A 310 -9.29 1.47 18.00
CA LEU A 310 -10.69 1.10 18.17
C LEU A 310 -11.13 0.07 17.12
N ASP A 311 -10.75 0.27 15.85
CA ASP A 311 -11.04 -0.66 14.74
C ASP A 311 -10.54 -2.09 15.05
N ALA A 312 -9.34 -2.22 15.61
CA ALA A 312 -8.80 -3.52 16.05
C ALA A 312 -9.68 -4.23 17.09
N THR A 313 -10.33 -3.47 17.98
CA THR A 313 -11.22 -4.02 19.00
C THR A 313 -12.59 -4.35 18.42
N GLU A 314 -13.15 -3.48 17.56
CA GLU A 314 -14.43 -3.71 16.89
C GLU A 314 -14.39 -4.92 15.96
N GLN A 315 -13.23 -5.21 15.36
CA GLN A 315 -13.03 -6.39 14.55
C GLN A 315 -13.19 -7.70 15.35
N SER A 316 -13.03 -7.66 16.69
CA SER A 316 -13.33 -8.80 17.57
C SER A 316 -14.82 -9.17 17.61
N ASP A 317 -15.70 -8.18 17.41
CA ASP A 317 -17.15 -8.36 17.43
C ASP A 317 -17.69 -8.76 16.04
N ASN A 318 -16.84 -8.74 15.01
CA ASN A 318 -17.19 -9.20 13.68
C ASN A 318 -17.27 -10.73 13.63
N LEU A 319 -18.46 -11.26 13.33
CA LEU A 319 -18.72 -12.70 13.29
C LEU A 319 -17.81 -13.46 12.30
N LEU A 320 -17.33 -12.80 11.24
CA LEU A 320 -16.39 -13.40 10.29
C LEU A 320 -14.98 -13.51 10.87
N HIS A 321 -14.59 -12.61 11.76
CA HIS A 321 -13.27 -12.62 12.40
C HIS A 321 -13.13 -13.74 13.43
N LEU A 322 -14.24 -14.28 13.96
CA LEU A 322 -14.24 -15.47 14.82
C LEU A 322 -13.66 -16.72 14.12
N THR A 323 -13.70 -16.76 12.79
CA THR A 323 -13.12 -17.86 11.99
C THR A 323 -11.61 -17.71 11.75
N VAL A 324 -11.04 -16.55 12.07
CA VAL A 324 -9.62 -16.28 11.93
C VAL A 324 -8.89 -16.82 13.15
N GLY A 325 -8.06 -17.84 12.93
CA GLY A 325 -7.17 -18.39 13.94
C GLY A 325 -5.73 -17.88 13.76
N CYS A 326 -5.00 -17.78 14.87
CA CYS A 326 -3.59 -17.40 14.88
C CYS A 326 -2.82 -18.25 15.89
N SER A 327 -1.59 -18.64 15.54
CA SER A 327 -0.71 -19.34 16.49
C SER A 327 -0.14 -18.38 17.54
N ALA A 328 -0.05 -18.82 18.79
CA ALA A 328 0.57 -18.06 19.87
C ALA A 328 2.03 -17.64 19.56
N ASP A 329 2.81 -18.49 18.88
CA ASP A 329 4.18 -18.14 18.44
C ASP A 329 4.20 -16.91 17.52
N TYR A 330 3.30 -16.87 16.53
CA TYR A 330 3.23 -15.73 15.62
C TYR A 330 2.78 -14.46 16.34
N LEU A 331 1.88 -14.55 17.32
CA LEU A 331 1.51 -13.42 18.17
C LEU A 331 2.74 -12.86 18.92
N LEU A 332 3.58 -13.72 19.51
CA LEU A 332 4.80 -13.28 20.20
C LEU A 332 5.74 -12.51 19.27
N ASP A 333 5.94 -12.98 18.04
CA ASP A 333 6.73 -12.27 17.01
C ASP A 333 6.16 -10.88 16.70
N ARG A 334 4.84 -10.68 16.82
CA ARG A 334 4.18 -9.39 16.57
C ARG A 334 4.19 -8.45 17.77
N ILE A 335 4.22 -8.97 18.99
CA ILE A 335 4.31 -8.17 20.22
C ILE A 335 5.68 -7.52 20.36
N LEU A 336 6.76 -8.19 19.95
CA LEU A 336 8.14 -7.70 20.15
C LEU A 336 8.39 -6.26 19.63
N PRO A 337 8.00 -5.89 18.39
CA PRO A 337 8.14 -4.52 17.90
C PRO A 337 7.38 -3.44 18.71
N VAL A 338 6.34 -3.80 19.45
CA VAL A 338 5.54 -2.84 20.23
C VAL A 338 6.38 -2.20 21.34
N TYR A 339 7.30 -2.96 21.94
CA TYR A 339 8.22 -2.44 22.98
C TYR A 339 9.10 -1.32 22.46
N GLU A 340 9.72 -1.51 21.29
CA GLU A 340 10.58 -0.49 20.68
C GLU A 340 9.77 0.76 20.28
N CYS A 341 8.56 0.58 19.78
CA CYS A 341 7.68 1.69 19.44
C CYS A 341 7.24 2.49 20.67
N LEU A 342 6.94 1.82 21.78
CA LEU A 342 6.53 2.48 23.02
C LEU A 342 7.69 3.27 23.65
N GLU A 343 8.91 2.73 23.62
CA GLU A 343 10.12 3.45 24.06
C GLU A 343 10.38 4.69 23.19
N LYS A 344 10.29 4.55 21.86
CA LYS A 344 10.43 5.67 20.91
C LYS A 344 9.36 6.74 21.16
N LEU A 345 8.11 6.33 21.40
CA LEU A 345 7.01 7.24 21.73
C LEU A 345 7.31 8.04 23.00
N GLY A 346 7.75 7.39 24.07
CA GLY A 346 8.17 8.07 25.31
C GLY A 346 9.27 9.10 25.09
N ASN A 347 10.32 8.72 24.35
CA ASN A 347 11.44 9.61 24.03
C ASN A 347 11.00 10.80 23.15
N SER A 348 10.17 10.55 22.13
CA SER A 348 9.67 11.60 21.24
C SER A 348 8.78 12.61 21.97
N PHE A 349 7.99 12.16 22.95
CA PHE A 349 7.18 13.04 23.79
C PHE A 349 8.03 13.96 24.68
N GLN A 350 9.09 13.43 25.30
CA GLN A 350 10.03 14.24 26.09
C GLN A 350 10.76 15.29 25.23
N ASN A 351 11.13 14.92 24.00
CA ASN A 351 11.75 15.83 23.04
C ASN A 351 10.79 16.94 22.62
N TYR A 352 9.53 16.60 22.32
CA TYR A 352 8.49 17.57 22.00
C TYR A 352 8.25 18.56 23.15
N LYS A 353 8.20 18.07 24.40
CA LYS A 353 8.05 18.93 25.59
C LYS A 353 9.20 19.92 25.79
N SER A 354 10.41 19.54 25.37
CA SER A 354 11.60 20.39 25.44
C SER A 354 11.73 21.34 24.23
N ASN A 355 11.24 20.91 23.07
CA ASN A 355 11.31 21.65 21.82
C ASN A 355 10.07 21.36 20.94
N PRO A 356 9.11 22.31 20.86
CA PRO A 356 7.86 22.14 20.10
C PRO A 356 8.04 21.84 18.60
N ILE A 357 9.20 22.18 18.02
CA ILE A 357 9.54 21.86 16.61
C ILE A 357 9.58 20.33 16.38
N SER A 358 9.84 19.54 17.43
CA SER A 358 9.96 18.08 17.35
C SER A 358 8.61 17.35 17.26
N ILE A 359 7.52 18.06 17.00
CA ILE A 359 6.16 17.49 16.90
C ILE A 359 6.05 16.40 15.82
N GLN A 360 6.83 16.51 14.74
CA GLN A 360 6.84 15.51 13.66
C GLN A 360 7.29 14.13 14.16
N ASP A 361 8.32 14.08 15.00
CA ASP A 361 8.85 12.83 15.54
C ASP A 361 7.85 12.18 16.51
N LEU A 362 7.14 13.00 17.29
CA LEU A 362 6.06 12.56 18.17
C LEU A 362 4.90 11.96 17.38
N ILE A 363 4.41 12.65 16.35
CA ILE A 363 3.33 12.18 15.47
C ILE A 363 3.71 10.85 14.83
N THR A 364 4.93 10.76 14.28
CA THR A 364 5.40 9.54 13.61
C THR A 364 5.46 8.37 14.60
N SER A 365 6.01 8.60 15.79
CA SER A 365 6.12 7.57 16.83
C SER A 365 4.75 7.13 17.36
N MET A 366 3.77 8.04 17.46
CA MET A 366 2.40 7.73 17.84
C MET A 366 1.72 6.83 16.82
N VAL A 367 1.80 7.19 15.53
CA VAL A 367 1.20 6.40 14.44
C VAL A 367 1.84 5.01 14.36
N ASP A 368 3.16 4.92 14.43
CA ASP A 368 3.89 3.64 14.41
C ASP A 368 3.48 2.76 15.60
N PHE A 369 3.42 3.33 16.81
CA PHE A 369 2.97 2.62 18.01
C PHE A 369 1.54 2.11 17.85
N SER A 370 0.60 2.98 17.44
CA SER A 370 -0.81 2.59 17.28
C SER A 370 -0.99 1.49 16.24
N HIS A 371 -0.27 1.54 15.12
CA HIS A 371 -0.34 0.51 14.10
C HIS A 371 0.24 -0.83 14.58
N ARG A 372 1.41 -0.82 15.24
CA ARG A 372 2.05 -2.05 15.75
C ARG A 372 1.24 -2.69 16.86
N LEU A 373 0.68 -1.88 17.76
CA LEU A 373 -0.19 -2.38 18.81
C LEU A 373 -1.50 -2.94 18.26
N SER A 374 -2.14 -2.21 17.33
CA SER A 374 -3.35 -2.66 16.63
C SER A 374 -3.15 -4.03 15.98
N ASP A 375 -2.08 -4.20 15.21
CA ASP A 375 -1.73 -5.48 14.58
C ASP A 375 -1.58 -6.59 15.64
N SER A 376 -0.85 -6.32 16.72
CA SER A 376 -0.60 -7.29 17.79
C SER A 376 -1.89 -7.71 18.48
N VAL A 377 -2.80 -6.78 18.71
CA VAL A 377 -4.10 -7.05 19.34
C VAL A 377 -5.02 -7.82 18.40
N GLN A 378 -5.08 -7.50 17.11
CA GLN A 378 -5.85 -8.30 16.14
C GLN A 378 -5.41 -9.77 16.15
N TYR A 379 -4.09 -10.01 16.16
CA TYR A 379 -3.54 -11.36 16.29
C TYR A 379 -3.77 -11.96 17.69
N GLY A 380 -3.78 -11.15 18.74
CA GLY A 380 -4.12 -11.55 20.10
C GLY A 380 -5.56 -12.07 20.20
N LEU A 381 -6.49 -11.35 19.60
CA LEU A 381 -7.89 -11.71 19.49
C LEU A 381 -8.07 -12.99 18.65
N ALA A 382 -7.44 -13.07 17.48
CA ALA A 382 -7.47 -14.28 16.66
C ALA A 382 -6.87 -15.51 17.38
N THR A 383 -5.80 -15.31 18.15
CA THR A 383 -5.18 -16.37 18.97
C THR A 383 -6.13 -16.80 20.09
N SER A 384 -6.88 -15.87 20.68
CA SER A 384 -7.85 -16.15 21.74
C SER A 384 -9.00 -17.05 21.28
N HIS A 385 -9.44 -16.92 20.02
CA HIS A 385 -10.51 -17.76 19.45
C HIS A 385 -10.08 -19.23 19.29
N SER A 386 -8.79 -19.47 19.04
CA SER A 386 -8.21 -20.80 18.88
C SER A 386 -7.67 -21.43 20.18
N ALA A 387 -7.77 -20.72 21.30
CA ALA A 387 -7.24 -21.13 22.59
C ALA A 387 -8.27 -21.85 23.48
N GLN A 388 -7.81 -22.51 24.55
CA GLN A 388 -8.68 -23.04 25.60
C GLN A 388 -9.49 -21.90 26.25
N LEU A 389 -10.78 -22.14 26.55
CA LEU A 389 -11.76 -21.12 26.91
C LEU A 389 -11.24 -20.10 27.96
N SER A 390 -10.67 -20.58 29.08
CA SER A 390 -10.18 -19.72 30.16
C SER A 390 -8.95 -18.88 29.78
N ALA A 391 -8.01 -19.45 29.04
CA ALA A 391 -6.77 -18.75 28.65
C ALA A 391 -7.00 -17.81 27.45
N GLY A 392 -7.94 -18.18 26.56
CA GLY A 392 -8.44 -17.32 25.49
C GLY A 392 -9.16 -16.09 26.04
N GLU A 393 -10.07 -16.26 27.00
CA GLU A 393 -10.77 -15.13 27.65
C GLU A 393 -9.81 -14.16 28.34
N GLU A 394 -8.78 -14.66 29.04
CA GLU A 394 -7.75 -13.84 29.68
C GLU A 394 -6.94 -13.03 28.66
N LEU A 395 -6.52 -13.67 27.55
CA LEU A 395 -5.81 -12.99 26.47
C LEU A 395 -6.69 -11.93 25.80
N ASN A 396 -7.96 -12.23 25.53
CA ASN A 396 -8.91 -11.31 24.91
C ASN A 396 -9.13 -10.06 25.78
N MET A 397 -9.35 -10.27 27.08
CA MET A 397 -9.51 -9.19 28.04
C MET A 397 -8.24 -8.33 28.14
N THR A 398 -7.06 -8.97 28.17
CA THR A 398 -5.79 -8.25 28.21
C THR A 398 -5.56 -7.42 26.95
N CYS A 399 -5.93 -7.93 25.77
CA CYS A 399 -5.87 -7.18 24.52
C CYS A 399 -6.75 -5.92 24.55
N LYS A 400 -8.01 -6.06 24.99
CA LYS A 400 -8.97 -4.94 25.12
C LYS A 400 -8.47 -3.88 26.11
N ASN A 401 -7.99 -4.32 27.28
CA ASN A 401 -7.42 -3.44 28.30
C ASN A 401 -6.17 -2.70 27.78
N THR A 402 -5.31 -3.38 27.01
CA THR A 402 -4.09 -2.75 26.45
C THR A 402 -4.46 -1.61 25.51
N ILE A 403 -5.51 -1.78 24.68
CA ILE A 403 -6.01 -0.72 23.80
C ILE A 403 -6.60 0.44 24.60
N GLU A 404 -7.43 0.14 25.60
CA GLU A 404 -8.06 1.18 26.43
C GLU A 404 -7.01 2.06 27.14
N GLU A 405 -6.02 1.43 27.76
CA GLU A 405 -4.92 2.15 28.42
C GLU A 405 -4.04 2.93 27.44
N SER A 406 -3.89 2.43 26.20
CA SER A 406 -3.14 3.12 25.14
C SER A 406 -3.88 4.34 24.61
N MET A 407 -5.20 4.25 24.40
CA MET A 407 -6.03 5.39 24.01
C MET A 407 -6.04 6.46 25.10
N LYS A 408 -6.08 6.05 26.38
CA LYS A 408 -5.91 6.97 27.52
C LYS A 408 -4.56 7.67 27.44
N ALA A 409 -3.46 6.94 27.18
CA ALA A 409 -2.13 7.51 27.04
C ALA A 409 -2.05 8.56 25.92
N LEU A 410 -2.56 8.25 24.74
CA LEU A 410 -2.57 9.18 23.59
C LEU A 410 -3.43 10.41 23.86
N THR A 411 -4.56 10.27 24.56
CA THR A 411 -5.40 11.40 24.97
C THR A 411 -4.70 12.29 26.00
N GLN A 412 -3.88 11.71 26.88
CA GLN A 412 -3.05 12.49 27.82
C GLN A 412 -1.93 13.25 27.09
N VAL A 413 -1.37 12.69 26.01
CA VAL A 413 -0.40 13.38 25.15
C VAL A 413 -1.05 14.61 24.52
N GLU A 414 -2.29 14.48 24.00
CA GLU A 414 -3.07 15.60 23.44
C GLU A 414 -3.20 16.77 24.40
N LYS A 415 -3.45 16.47 25.67
CA LYS A 415 -3.72 17.43 26.74
C LYS A 415 -2.45 17.95 27.44
N ASP A 416 -1.27 17.49 27.01
CA ASP A 416 0.02 17.74 27.66
C ASP A 416 -0.01 17.48 29.19
N GLU A 417 -0.59 16.34 29.58
CA GLU A 417 -0.66 15.96 30.99
C GLU A 417 0.72 15.48 31.49
N ASN A 418 1.10 15.88 32.71
CA ASN A 418 2.38 15.45 33.29
C ASN A 418 2.45 13.95 33.60
N SER A 419 1.32 13.24 33.57
CA SER A 419 1.21 11.80 33.83
C SER A 419 1.45 10.91 32.62
N VAL A 420 1.67 11.47 31.41
CA VAL A 420 1.82 10.71 30.16
C VAL A 420 2.85 9.58 30.27
N LEU A 421 4.04 9.85 30.83
CA LEU A 421 5.09 8.83 30.97
C LEU A 421 4.68 7.69 31.90
N ALA A 422 4.00 8.00 33.01
CA ALA A 422 3.48 6.98 33.92
C ALA A 422 2.38 6.14 33.26
N GLN A 423 1.58 6.76 32.39
CA GLN A 423 0.58 6.05 31.60
C GLN A 423 1.22 5.14 30.54
N PHE A 424 2.36 5.53 29.93
CA PHE A 424 3.13 4.63 29.07
C PHE A 424 3.69 3.42 29.82
N ASP A 425 4.10 3.57 31.07
CA ASP A 425 4.49 2.42 31.91
C ASP A 425 3.33 1.46 32.16
N VAL A 426 2.11 1.98 32.35
CA VAL A 426 0.89 1.14 32.47
C VAL A 426 0.63 0.37 31.18
N VAL A 427 0.77 1.01 30.02
CA VAL A 427 0.64 0.36 28.71
C VAL A 427 1.69 -0.74 28.56
N LEU A 428 2.95 -0.46 28.94
CA LEU A 428 4.05 -1.42 28.89
C LEU A 428 3.75 -2.68 29.73
N GLU A 429 3.22 -2.50 30.94
CA GLU A 429 2.83 -3.64 31.80
C GLU A 429 1.68 -4.46 31.20
N ASN A 430 0.73 -3.83 30.50
CA ASN A 430 -0.33 -4.56 29.79
C ASN A 430 0.21 -5.33 28.57
N VAL A 431 1.16 -4.76 27.81
CA VAL A 431 1.84 -5.45 26.71
C VAL A 431 2.62 -6.67 27.24
N LYS A 432 3.29 -6.57 28.39
CA LYS A 432 3.95 -7.71 29.06
C LYS A 432 2.97 -8.80 29.49
N LYS A 433 1.80 -8.41 30.02
CA LYS A 433 0.74 -9.38 30.36
C LYS A 433 0.22 -10.09 29.12
N MET A 434 0.01 -9.35 28.02
CA MET A 434 -0.41 -9.91 26.73
C MET A 434 0.61 -10.95 26.24
N GLN A 435 1.90 -10.63 26.36
CA GLN A 435 2.99 -11.57 26.05
C GLN A 435 2.93 -12.82 26.93
N SER A 436 2.79 -12.67 28.25
CA SER A 436 2.71 -13.81 29.18
C SER A 436 1.50 -14.72 28.92
N CYS A 437 0.37 -14.15 28.51
CA CYS A 437 -0.80 -14.91 28.09
C CYS A 437 -0.49 -15.72 26.83
N ALA A 438 0.14 -15.09 25.83
CA ALA A 438 0.55 -15.75 24.60
C ALA A 438 1.57 -16.88 24.86
N GLU A 439 2.55 -16.67 25.74
CA GLU A 439 3.53 -17.70 26.14
C GLU A 439 2.86 -18.92 26.80
N THR A 440 1.80 -18.71 27.56
CA THR A 440 1.05 -19.80 28.22
C THR A 440 0.26 -20.65 27.21
N LEU A 441 -0.14 -20.04 26.09
CA LEU A 441 -0.87 -20.69 24.99
C LEU A 441 0.03 -21.43 23.99
N LEU A 442 1.34 -21.40 24.19
CA LEU A 442 2.26 -22.21 23.39
C LEU A 442 1.95 -23.70 23.62
N PRO A 443 1.83 -24.51 22.54
CA PRO A 443 1.63 -25.95 22.68
C PRO A 443 2.74 -26.55 23.54
N LYS A 444 2.38 -27.10 24.70
CA LYS A 444 3.30 -27.85 25.56
C LYS A 444 3.46 -29.24 24.97
N ILE A 445 4.30 -29.38 23.96
CA ILE A 445 4.60 -30.68 23.36
C ILE A 445 5.48 -31.44 24.36
N ALA A 446 4.88 -32.42 25.03
CA ALA A 446 5.62 -33.39 25.82
C ALA A 446 6.39 -34.34 24.89
N ASP A 447 7.65 -34.61 25.23
CA ASP A 447 8.48 -35.72 24.74
C ASP A 447 9.07 -35.67 23.33
N VAL A 448 9.78 -34.59 23.01
CA VAL A 448 11.08 -34.76 22.33
C VAL A 448 12.14 -34.12 23.21
N LYS A 449 13.19 -34.86 23.55
CA LYS A 449 14.30 -34.34 24.35
C LYS A 449 14.93 -33.16 23.59
N ASP A 450 14.58 -31.94 23.98
CA ASP A 450 15.04 -30.65 23.43
C ASP A 450 16.57 -30.53 23.25
N LYS A 451 17.34 -31.41 23.90
CA LYS A 451 18.80 -31.44 23.81
C LYS A 451 19.36 -32.20 22.60
N GLU A 452 18.57 -33.03 21.92
CA GLU A 452 19.05 -33.91 20.82
C GLU A 452 18.49 -33.53 19.43
N ILE A 453 17.40 -32.75 19.34
CA ILE A 453 16.78 -32.35 18.06
C ILE A 453 17.77 -31.70 17.08
N GLY A 454 18.60 -30.77 17.56
CA GLY A 454 19.59 -30.09 16.72
C GLY A 454 20.69 -31.00 16.17
N ASP A 455 20.98 -32.14 16.80
CA ASP A 455 21.93 -33.14 16.28
C ASP A 455 21.27 -34.06 15.23
N MET A 456 19.95 -34.23 15.32
CA MET A 456 19.20 -35.14 14.46
C MET A 456 18.97 -34.61 13.05
N VAL A 457 18.96 -33.29 12.84
CA VAL A 457 18.62 -32.69 11.51
C VAL A 457 19.56 -33.15 10.41
N GLU A 458 20.87 -32.96 10.61
CA GLU A 458 21.85 -33.34 9.58
C GLU A 458 21.89 -34.87 9.42
N SER A 459 21.77 -35.61 10.53
CA SER A 459 21.70 -37.08 10.51
C SER A 459 20.51 -37.58 9.71
N GLU A 460 19.31 -37.04 9.94
CA GLU A 460 18.09 -37.45 9.26
C GLU A 460 18.13 -37.08 7.78
N MET A 461 18.58 -35.87 7.43
CA MET A 461 18.75 -35.46 6.04
C MET A 461 19.74 -36.38 5.29
N GLN A 462 20.80 -36.82 5.97
CA GLN A 462 21.75 -37.78 5.43
C GLN A 462 21.14 -39.18 5.27
N LEU A 463 20.32 -39.63 6.22
CA LEU A 463 19.57 -40.89 6.13
C LEU A 463 18.58 -40.86 4.97
N THR A 464 17.80 -39.78 4.83
CA THR A 464 16.87 -39.59 3.70
C THR A 464 17.62 -39.62 2.37
N THR A 465 18.74 -38.89 2.25
CA THR A 465 19.57 -38.91 1.03
C THR A 465 20.10 -40.31 0.72
N SER A 466 20.55 -41.04 1.74
CA SER A 466 21.05 -42.41 1.59
C SER A 466 19.95 -43.38 1.17
N ALA A 467 18.73 -43.24 1.70
CA ALA A 467 17.57 -44.04 1.31
C ALA A 467 17.20 -43.80 -0.17
N ILE A 468 17.25 -42.55 -0.63
CA ILE A 468 16.99 -42.19 -2.03
C ILE A 468 18.07 -42.79 -2.94
N ASP A 469 19.35 -42.71 -2.57
CA ASP A 469 20.46 -43.27 -3.35
C ASP A 469 20.39 -44.80 -3.45
N LEU A 470 20.03 -45.47 -2.35
CA LEU A 470 19.80 -46.91 -2.34
C LEU A 470 18.59 -47.30 -3.20
N ALA A 471 17.50 -46.53 -3.15
CA ALA A 471 16.32 -46.74 -3.98
C ALA A 471 16.66 -46.58 -5.48
N ALA A 472 17.37 -45.51 -5.84
CA ALA A 472 17.82 -45.27 -7.22
C ALA A 472 18.72 -46.41 -7.74
N SER A 473 19.72 -46.81 -6.94
CA SER A 473 20.65 -47.88 -7.32
C SER A 473 19.94 -49.21 -7.55
N LYS A 474 18.97 -49.55 -6.71
CA LYS A 474 18.15 -50.75 -6.88
C LYS A 474 17.26 -50.69 -8.11
N ILE A 475 16.69 -49.53 -8.44
CA ILE A 475 15.90 -49.35 -9.67
C ILE A 475 16.78 -49.54 -10.91
N GLU A 476 18.02 -49.05 -10.90
CA GLU A 476 18.98 -49.28 -12.00
C GLU A 476 19.39 -50.75 -12.12
N GLU A 477 19.59 -51.46 -11.00
CA GLU A 477 19.83 -52.91 -11.02
C GLU A 477 18.63 -53.68 -11.58
N MET A 478 17.40 -53.31 -11.18
CA MET A 478 16.18 -53.90 -11.75
C MET A 478 16.12 -53.67 -13.25
N LEU A 479 16.43 -52.47 -13.73
CA LEU A 479 16.39 -52.15 -15.17
C LEU A 479 17.33 -53.04 -15.98
N LYS A 480 18.56 -53.25 -15.50
CA LYS A 480 19.52 -54.17 -16.13
C LYS A 480 19.03 -55.62 -16.13
N LYS A 481 18.43 -56.06 -15.02
CA LYS A 481 17.90 -57.43 -14.90
C LYS A 481 16.67 -57.64 -15.80
N THR A 482 15.77 -56.67 -15.89
CA THR A 482 14.59 -56.72 -16.77
C THR A 482 14.99 -56.86 -18.23
N GLN A 483 16.08 -56.23 -18.67
CA GLN A 483 16.64 -56.40 -20.02
C GLN A 483 17.09 -57.83 -20.34
N GLU A 484 17.52 -58.59 -19.34
CA GLU A 484 17.95 -59.98 -19.51
C GLU A 484 16.75 -60.96 -19.44
N ASP A 485 15.78 -60.68 -18.57
CA ASP A 485 14.70 -61.61 -18.21
C ASP A 485 13.38 -61.42 -18.98
N SER A 486 13.13 -60.23 -19.55
CA SER A 486 11.85 -59.87 -20.18
C SER A 486 11.96 -59.73 -21.70
N THR A 487 10.91 -60.10 -22.45
CA THR A 487 10.86 -59.95 -23.91
C THR A 487 9.52 -59.39 -24.39
N GLY A 488 9.55 -58.66 -25.52
CA GLY A 488 8.37 -58.09 -26.16
C GLY A 488 7.79 -56.88 -25.42
N LEU A 489 6.47 -56.67 -25.51
CA LEU A 489 5.77 -55.52 -24.91
C LEU A 489 5.96 -55.39 -23.39
N ASN A 490 6.12 -56.49 -22.66
CA ASN A 490 6.37 -56.42 -21.21
C ASN A 490 7.74 -55.80 -20.88
N LEU A 491 8.74 -55.99 -21.75
CA LEU A 491 10.05 -55.33 -21.59
C LEU A 491 9.91 -53.82 -21.79
N GLU A 492 9.24 -53.38 -22.86
CA GLU A 492 9.04 -51.95 -23.17
C GLU A 492 8.28 -51.22 -22.06
N VAL A 493 7.25 -51.86 -21.50
CA VAL A 493 6.46 -51.30 -20.38
C VAL A 493 7.32 -51.22 -19.11
N ASN A 494 8.03 -52.29 -18.76
CA ASN A 494 8.82 -52.34 -17.54
C ASN A 494 10.02 -51.38 -17.59
N GLU A 495 10.72 -51.27 -18.72
CA GLU A 495 11.80 -50.28 -18.92
C GLU A 495 11.29 -48.85 -18.78
N SER A 496 10.16 -48.52 -19.42
CA SER A 496 9.56 -47.18 -19.34
C SER A 496 9.17 -46.79 -17.91
N ILE A 497 8.72 -47.74 -17.09
CA ILE A 497 8.40 -47.52 -15.68
C ILE A 497 9.67 -47.30 -14.86
N LEU A 498 10.66 -48.18 -15.00
CA LEU A 498 11.91 -48.11 -14.25
C LEU A 498 12.73 -46.85 -14.60
N ASP A 499 12.74 -46.43 -15.88
CA ASP A 499 13.33 -45.17 -16.31
C ASP A 499 12.64 -43.96 -15.66
N ALA A 500 11.30 -43.96 -15.64
CA ALA A 500 10.54 -42.90 -15.01
C ALA A 500 10.79 -42.84 -13.50
N CYS A 501 10.85 -44.00 -12.83
CA CYS A 501 11.16 -44.11 -11.40
C CYS A 501 12.59 -43.64 -11.08
N THR A 502 13.57 -43.97 -11.93
CA THR A 502 14.95 -43.47 -11.81
C THR A 502 15.00 -41.95 -11.92
N GLY A 503 14.30 -41.39 -12.91
CA GLY A 503 14.17 -39.93 -13.07
C GLY A 503 13.50 -39.25 -11.88
N LEU A 504 12.52 -39.89 -11.26
CA LEU A 504 11.88 -39.42 -10.03
C LEU A 504 12.86 -39.40 -8.86
N MET A 505 13.59 -40.50 -8.61
CA MET A 505 14.57 -40.56 -7.51
C MET A 505 15.68 -39.52 -7.69
N GLN A 506 16.17 -39.31 -8.92
CA GLN A 506 17.16 -38.28 -9.21
C GLN A 506 16.62 -36.86 -8.94
N ALA A 507 15.37 -36.58 -9.30
CA ALA A 507 14.74 -35.29 -9.01
C ALA A 507 14.57 -35.05 -7.50
N ILE A 508 14.21 -36.10 -6.75
CA ILE A 508 14.03 -36.05 -5.30
C ILE A 508 15.37 -35.84 -4.59
N LYS A 509 16.44 -36.52 -5.05
CA LYS A 509 17.80 -36.31 -4.54
C LYS A 509 18.20 -34.84 -4.63
N VAL A 510 18.04 -34.24 -5.81
CA VAL A 510 18.33 -32.80 -6.02
C VAL A 510 17.48 -31.94 -5.10
N LEU A 511 16.20 -32.27 -4.88
CA LEU A 511 15.34 -31.53 -3.96
C LEU A 511 15.84 -31.56 -2.51
N VAL A 512 16.24 -32.74 -2.01
CA VAL A 512 16.76 -32.89 -0.64
C VAL A 512 18.09 -32.14 -0.48
N GLU A 513 18.97 -32.19 -1.49
CA GLU A 513 20.21 -31.39 -1.50
C GLU A 513 19.93 -29.89 -1.43
N LYS A 514 18.97 -29.39 -2.22
CA LYS A 514 18.55 -27.97 -2.19
C LYS A 514 17.86 -27.57 -0.89
N SER A 515 17.10 -28.48 -0.28
CA SER A 515 16.53 -28.24 1.05
C SER A 515 17.64 -28.09 2.09
N ARG A 516 18.67 -28.94 2.05
CA ARG A 516 19.84 -28.83 2.95
C ARG A 516 20.63 -27.54 2.73
N ASP A 517 20.84 -27.13 1.48
CA ASP A 517 21.53 -25.87 1.17
C ASP A 517 20.76 -24.67 1.73
N LEU A 518 19.43 -24.66 1.58
CA LEU A 518 18.56 -23.63 2.16
C LEU A 518 18.62 -23.62 3.69
N GLN A 519 18.58 -24.79 4.34
CA GLN A 519 18.70 -24.87 5.80
C GLN A 519 20.02 -24.30 6.30
N LYS A 520 21.14 -24.59 5.61
CA LYS A 520 22.46 -24.01 5.93
C LYS A 520 22.47 -22.49 5.82
N GLU A 521 21.81 -21.94 4.80
CA GLU A 521 21.64 -20.50 4.65
C GLU A 521 20.83 -19.89 5.82
N ILE A 522 19.66 -20.48 6.13
CA ILE A 522 18.78 -20.02 7.23
C ILE A 522 19.55 -19.99 8.55
N VAL A 523 20.27 -21.07 8.86
CA VAL A 523 21.06 -21.17 10.10
C VAL A 523 22.20 -20.16 10.08
N ALA A 524 22.89 -19.98 8.96
CA ALA A 524 23.98 -19.01 8.85
C ALA A 524 23.52 -17.56 9.07
N GLN A 525 22.33 -17.22 8.58
CA GLN A 525 21.72 -15.90 8.75
C GLN A 525 21.12 -15.69 10.14
N GLY A 526 20.45 -16.71 10.70
CA GLY A 526 19.65 -16.60 11.92
C GLY A 526 20.37 -16.90 13.23
N ARG A 527 21.53 -17.60 13.21
CA ARG A 527 22.19 -18.02 14.45
C ARG A 527 22.93 -16.92 15.20
N GLY A 528 23.30 -15.81 14.56
CA GLY A 528 24.16 -14.79 15.16
C GLY A 528 25.45 -15.40 15.73
N ALA A 529 25.68 -15.23 17.03
CA ALA A 529 26.82 -15.83 17.75
C ALA A 529 26.57 -17.28 18.25
N SER A 530 25.34 -17.80 18.15
CA SER A 530 24.99 -19.16 18.56
C SER A 530 25.51 -20.24 17.59
N SER A 531 25.62 -21.46 18.10
CA SER A 531 25.90 -22.63 17.27
C SER A 531 24.68 -23.03 16.43
N ALA A 532 24.89 -23.78 15.33
CA ALA A 532 23.80 -24.32 14.52
C ALA A 532 22.84 -25.20 15.35
N LYS A 533 23.39 -25.98 16.28
CA LYS A 533 22.63 -26.83 17.20
C LYS A 533 21.70 -26.01 18.11
N GLU A 534 22.23 -24.95 18.70
CA GLU A 534 21.43 -24.04 19.53
C GLU A 534 20.32 -23.37 18.74
N PHE A 535 20.57 -23.03 17.47
CA PHE A 535 19.55 -22.45 16.60
C PHE A 535 18.40 -23.43 16.35
N TYR A 536 18.69 -24.70 16.02
CA TYR A 536 17.67 -25.73 15.84
C TYR A 536 16.89 -26.03 17.12
N ASN A 537 17.56 -26.06 18.29
CA ASN A 537 16.90 -26.25 19.57
C ASN A 537 15.99 -25.05 19.95
N LYS A 538 16.43 -23.82 19.66
CA LYS A 538 15.59 -22.61 19.84
C LYS A 538 14.36 -22.63 18.94
N HIS A 539 14.46 -23.25 17.77
CA HIS A 539 13.38 -23.38 16.80
C HIS A 539 12.83 -24.82 16.70
N HIS A 540 12.67 -25.48 17.85
CA HIS A 540 12.27 -26.90 17.96
C HIS A 540 11.11 -27.31 17.03
N ARG A 541 9.97 -26.59 17.03
CA ARG A 541 8.80 -26.91 16.18
C ARG A 541 9.12 -26.92 14.69
N TRP A 542 9.90 -25.93 14.23
CA TRP A 542 10.33 -25.86 12.84
C TRP A 542 11.26 -27.03 12.50
N THR A 543 12.18 -27.33 13.41
CA THR A 543 13.12 -28.44 13.28
C THR A 543 12.43 -29.80 13.23
N GLU A 544 11.40 -30.01 14.04
CA GLU A 544 10.60 -31.24 14.05
C GLU A 544 9.78 -31.41 12.78
N GLY A 545 9.10 -30.34 12.32
CA GLY A 545 8.37 -30.37 11.04
C GLY A 545 9.28 -30.71 9.86
N LEU A 546 10.50 -30.18 9.88
CA LEU A 546 11.53 -30.47 8.90
C LEU A 546 12.01 -31.94 8.95
N LEU A 547 12.27 -32.46 10.15
CA LEU A 547 12.66 -33.86 10.38
C LEU A 547 11.56 -34.83 9.93
N SER A 548 10.31 -34.54 10.30
CA SER A 548 9.15 -35.36 9.94
C SER A 548 8.95 -35.41 8.42
N ALA A 549 9.03 -34.26 7.75
CA ALA A 549 8.92 -34.20 6.30
C ALA A 549 10.07 -34.95 5.60
N ALA A 550 11.30 -34.86 6.11
CA ALA A 550 12.44 -35.59 5.56
C ALA A 550 12.29 -37.11 5.70
N LYS A 551 11.79 -37.59 6.85
CA LYS A 551 11.46 -39.01 7.07
C LYS A 551 10.41 -39.51 6.09
N ALA A 552 9.32 -38.75 5.91
CA ALA A 552 8.26 -39.09 4.98
C ALA A 552 8.78 -39.23 3.54
N VAL A 553 9.68 -38.33 3.10
CA VAL A 553 10.33 -38.42 1.78
C VAL A 553 11.19 -39.69 1.67
N GLY A 554 11.99 -40.02 2.69
CA GLY A 554 12.84 -41.22 2.67
C GLY A 554 12.04 -42.53 2.64
N TRP A 555 10.96 -42.59 3.43
CA TRP A 555 10.02 -43.71 3.39
C TRP A 555 9.32 -43.83 2.03
N GLY A 556 8.82 -42.71 1.49
CA GLY A 556 8.16 -42.67 0.18
C GLY A 556 9.08 -43.14 -0.95
N ALA A 557 10.37 -42.82 -0.91
CA ALA A 557 11.36 -43.28 -1.88
C ALA A 557 11.51 -44.80 -1.87
N THR A 558 11.59 -45.39 -0.67
CA THR A 558 11.69 -46.84 -0.49
C THR A 558 10.40 -47.54 -0.93
N ALA A 559 9.24 -47.03 -0.52
CA ALA A 559 7.94 -47.60 -0.88
C ALA A 559 7.67 -47.54 -2.40
N THR A 560 8.07 -46.45 -3.07
CA THR A 560 7.94 -46.32 -4.52
C THR A 560 8.83 -47.32 -5.26
N MET A 561 10.06 -47.52 -4.79
CA MET A 561 10.97 -48.54 -5.33
C MET A 561 10.40 -49.95 -5.16
N GLU A 562 9.92 -50.30 -3.98
CA GLU A 562 9.31 -51.63 -3.71
C GLU A 562 8.06 -51.87 -4.58
N ALA A 563 7.23 -50.85 -4.76
CA ALA A 563 6.07 -50.95 -5.64
C ALA A 563 6.49 -51.14 -7.12
N ALA A 564 7.53 -50.44 -7.57
CA ALA A 564 8.07 -50.62 -8.92
C ALA A 564 8.63 -52.04 -9.11
N ASP A 565 9.36 -52.58 -8.13
CA ASP A 565 9.89 -53.95 -8.16
C ASP A 565 8.78 -54.98 -8.32
N LYS A 566 7.74 -54.90 -7.48
CA LYS A 566 6.59 -55.81 -7.56
C LYS A 566 5.90 -55.75 -8.92
N VAL A 567 5.70 -54.54 -9.46
CA VAL A 567 5.07 -54.35 -10.78
C VAL A 567 5.91 -55.01 -11.89
N VAL A 568 7.23 -54.85 -11.85
CA VAL A 568 8.15 -55.44 -12.83
C VAL A 568 8.19 -56.97 -12.74
N GLN A 569 8.09 -57.53 -11.53
CA GLN A 569 7.99 -58.97 -11.30
C GLN A 569 6.62 -59.56 -11.68
N GLY A 570 5.61 -58.71 -11.96
CA GLY A 570 4.24 -59.14 -12.26
C GLY A 570 3.41 -59.53 -11.04
N GLU A 571 3.94 -59.31 -9.83
CA GLU A 571 3.25 -59.58 -8.55
C GLU A 571 2.54 -58.34 -7.99
N GLY A 572 2.89 -57.15 -8.51
CA GLY A 572 2.39 -55.85 -8.08
C GLY A 572 1.30 -55.26 -8.96
N LYS A 573 0.55 -54.31 -8.40
CA LYS A 573 -0.51 -53.57 -9.11
C LYS A 573 0.02 -52.23 -9.60
N PHE A 574 -0.32 -51.85 -10.84
CA PHE A 574 0.03 -50.52 -11.36
C PHE A 574 -0.59 -49.38 -10.55
N GLU A 575 -1.77 -49.61 -9.96
CA GLU A 575 -2.44 -48.66 -9.09
C GLU A 575 -1.66 -48.40 -7.80
N GLU A 576 -0.99 -49.42 -7.25
CA GLU A 576 -0.15 -49.30 -6.05
C GLU A 576 1.03 -48.35 -6.33
N LEU A 577 1.71 -48.53 -7.47
CA LEU A 577 2.78 -47.64 -7.92
C LEU A 577 2.28 -46.19 -8.14
N ILE A 578 1.08 -46.02 -8.69
CA ILE A 578 0.47 -44.68 -8.88
C ILE A 578 0.22 -43.98 -7.54
N VAL A 579 -0.26 -44.71 -6.53
CA VAL A 579 -0.53 -44.13 -5.20
C VAL A 579 0.77 -43.71 -4.52
N TYR A 580 1.78 -44.58 -4.46
CA TYR A 580 3.06 -44.23 -3.85
C TYR A 580 3.77 -43.08 -4.58
N SER A 581 3.66 -43.00 -5.90
CA SER A 581 4.20 -41.89 -6.69
C SER A 581 3.53 -40.55 -6.39
N LYS A 582 2.24 -40.55 -6.03
CA LYS A 582 1.55 -39.34 -5.57
C LYS A 582 1.94 -38.97 -4.15
N GLU A 583 2.06 -39.98 -3.28
CA GLU A 583 2.40 -39.77 -1.88
C GLU A 583 3.80 -39.17 -1.72
N ILE A 584 4.80 -39.74 -2.41
CA ILE A 584 6.17 -39.20 -2.36
C ILE A 584 6.24 -37.77 -2.91
N ALA A 585 5.47 -37.43 -3.96
CA ALA A 585 5.38 -36.06 -4.45
C ALA A 585 4.78 -35.13 -3.38
N ALA A 586 3.72 -35.56 -2.68
CA ALA A 586 3.14 -34.81 -1.56
C ALA A 586 4.13 -34.63 -0.41
N SER A 587 4.86 -35.67 0.00
CA SER A 587 5.89 -35.60 1.04
C SER A 587 7.03 -34.62 0.66
N THR A 588 7.42 -34.57 -0.61
CA THR A 588 8.44 -33.59 -1.06
C THR A 588 7.92 -32.15 -1.05
N ILE A 589 6.63 -31.93 -1.29
CA ILE A 589 6.00 -30.61 -1.12
C ILE A 589 5.99 -30.23 0.36
N GLN A 590 5.64 -31.15 1.26
CA GLN A 590 5.70 -30.92 2.71
C GLN A 590 7.11 -30.52 3.16
N LEU A 591 8.15 -31.18 2.63
CA LEU A 591 9.54 -30.81 2.92
C LEU A 591 9.89 -29.40 2.44
N VAL A 592 9.41 -28.98 1.28
CA VAL A 592 9.60 -27.62 0.75
C VAL A 592 8.89 -26.59 1.62
N VAL A 593 7.65 -26.88 2.05
CA VAL A 593 6.88 -26.01 2.93
C VAL A 593 7.57 -25.87 4.28
N ALA A 594 7.98 -26.98 4.90
CA ALA A 594 8.73 -26.97 6.16
C ALA A 594 10.05 -26.18 6.03
N SER A 595 10.77 -26.33 4.92
CA SER A 595 12.02 -25.61 4.66
C SER A 595 11.82 -24.10 4.46
N LYS A 596 10.65 -23.66 3.97
CA LYS A 596 10.34 -22.26 3.65
C LYS A 596 10.03 -21.40 4.87
N VAL A 597 9.55 -21.97 5.98
CA VAL A 597 9.03 -21.22 7.15
C VAL A 597 10.01 -20.16 7.69
N LYS A 598 11.31 -20.46 7.67
CA LYS A 598 12.37 -19.56 8.18
C LYS A 598 13.27 -19.00 7.07
N ALA A 599 12.90 -19.19 5.80
CA ALA A 599 13.67 -18.69 4.66
C ALA A 599 13.35 -17.23 4.34
N ASP A 600 14.37 -16.46 3.93
CA ASP A 600 14.15 -15.15 3.32
C ASP A 600 13.37 -15.30 2.00
N ARG A 601 12.39 -14.42 1.78
CA ARG A 601 11.56 -14.40 0.56
C ARG A 601 12.38 -14.20 -0.72
N ASN A 602 13.53 -13.54 -0.64
CA ASN A 602 14.44 -13.27 -1.75
C ASN A 602 15.63 -14.25 -1.80
N SER A 603 15.59 -15.34 -1.03
CA SER A 603 16.64 -16.36 -1.04
C SER A 603 16.76 -17.05 -2.40
N LYS A 604 18.00 -17.12 -2.90
CA LYS A 604 18.31 -17.89 -4.12
C LYS A 604 18.10 -19.39 -3.90
N HIS A 605 18.48 -19.92 -2.74
CA HIS A 605 18.30 -21.33 -2.41
C HIS A 605 16.82 -21.71 -2.31
N LEU A 606 15.95 -20.79 -1.85
CA LEU A 606 14.50 -21.00 -1.87
C LEU A 606 13.94 -21.11 -3.28
N SER A 607 14.42 -20.28 -4.23
CA SER A 607 14.04 -20.40 -5.64
C SER A 607 14.50 -21.72 -6.25
N GLU A 608 15.75 -22.13 -5.99
CA GLU A 608 16.31 -23.39 -6.48
C GLU A 608 15.55 -24.62 -5.93
N LEU A 609 15.18 -24.59 -4.64
CA LEU A 609 14.37 -25.62 -4.00
C LEU A 609 12.97 -25.71 -4.61
N THR A 610 12.34 -24.56 -4.88
CA THR A 610 11.01 -24.49 -5.51
C THR A 610 11.05 -25.07 -6.93
N ASP A 611 12.09 -24.80 -7.69
CA ASP A 611 12.25 -25.37 -9.03
C ASP A 611 12.56 -26.87 -9.00
N ALA A 612 13.32 -27.35 -8.00
CA ALA A 612 13.49 -28.79 -7.77
C ALA A 612 12.14 -29.48 -7.46
N SER A 613 11.26 -28.85 -6.67
CA SER A 613 9.91 -29.38 -6.38
C SER A 613 9.04 -29.51 -7.63
N LYS A 614 9.09 -28.54 -8.54
CA LYS A 614 8.40 -28.64 -9.83
C LYS A 614 8.91 -29.83 -10.65
N LYS A 615 10.23 -30.08 -10.66
CA LYS A 615 10.82 -31.23 -11.36
C LYS A 615 10.38 -32.56 -10.76
N VAL A 616 10.28 -32.66 -9.42
CA VAL A 616 9.75 -33.86 -8.75
C VAL A 616 8.29 -34.11 -9.16
N ASN A 617 7.44 -33.09 -9.14
CA ASN A 617 6.05 -33.22 -9.58
C ASN A 617 5.94 -33.67 -11.05
N GLN A 618 6.79 -33.14 -11.94
CA GLN A 618 6.84 -33.57 -13.33
C GLN A 618 7.31 -35.03 -13.47
N ALA A 619 8.33 -35.45 -12.71
CA ALA A 619 8.83 -36.81 -12.73
C ALA A 619 7.80 -37.81 -12.16
N ALA A 620 7.11 -37.47 -11.07
CA ALA A 620 6.03 -38.28 -10.51
C ALA A 620 4.88 -38.41 -11.51
N GLY A 621 4.55 -37.32 -12.23
CA GLY A 621 3.59 -37.36 -13.34
C GLY A 621 4.00 -38.31 -14.47
N LYS A 622 5.30 -38.39 -14.80
CA LYS A 622 5.82 -39.36 -15.77
C LYS A 622 5.67 -40.80 -15.29
N VAL A 623 5.99 -41.10 -14.03
CA VAL A 623 5.80 -42.45 -13.45
C VAL A 623 4.33 -42.86 -13.53
N ILE A 624 3.41 -41.97 -13.15
CA ILE A 624 1.97 -42.22 -13.23
C ILE A 624 1.53 -42.44 -14.69
N GLY A 625 2.10 -41.68 -15.63
CA GLY A 625 1.88 -41.86 -17.06
C GLY A 625 2.31 -43.24 -17.54
N SER A 626 3.58 -43.62 -17.27
CA SER A 626 4.14 -44.92 -17.64
C SER A 626 3.36 -46.09 -17.01
N ALA A 627 2.98 -45.98 -15.74
CA ALA A 627 2.19 -47.00 -15.05
C ALA A 627 0.80 -47.19 -15.67
N LYS A 628 0.10 -46.10 -16.05
CA LYS A 628 -1.19 -46.17 -16.73
C LYS A 628 -1.09 -46.75 -18.15
N THR A 629 -0.08 -46.33 -18.90
CA THR A 629 0.18 -46.87 -20.24
C THR A 629 0.50 -48.37 -20.15
N GLY A 630 1.29 -48.77 -19.16
CA GLY A 630 1.59 -50.18 -18.87
C GLY A 630 0.36 -51.00 -18.52
N ALA A 631 -0.48 -50.51 -17.62
CA ALA A 631 -1.74 -51.15 -17.24
C ALA A 631 -2.64 -51.38 -18.48
N ASN A 632 -2.87 -50.34 -19.29
CA ASN A 632 -3.71 -50.44 -20.48
C ASN A 632 -3.14 -51.41 -21.52
N ALA A 633 -1.82 -51.40 -21.75
CA ALA A 633 -1.18 -52.29 -22.73
C ALA A 633 -1.30 -53.77 -22.35
N ILE A 634 -1.31 -54.08 -21.04
CA ILE A 634 -1.48 -55.44 -20.52
C ILE A 634 -2.97 -55.84 -20.52
N GLU A 635 -3.88 -54.92 -20.19
CA GLU A 635 -5.33 -55.17 -20.23
C GLU A 635 -5.87 -55.37 -21.65
N GLU A 636 -5.40 -54.62 -22.66
CA GLU A 636 -5.81 -54.79 -24.06
C GLU A 636 -5.48 -56.19 -24.60
N ARG A 637 -4.45 -56.86 -24.07
CA ARG A 637 -4.11 -58.25 -24.41
C ARG A 637 -5.07 -59.29 -23.82
N SER A 638 -5.83 -58.91 -22.79
CA SER A 638 -6.83 -59.76 -22.13
C SER A 638 -8.24 -59.66 -22.73
N LEU A 639 -8.43 -58.87 -23.80
CA LEU A 639 -9.71 -58.82 -24.51
C LEU A 639 -10.03 -60.18 -25.14
N MET A 640 -11.10 -60.81 -24.64
CA MET A 640 -11.51 -62.17 -25.00
C MET A 640 -11.65 -62.35 -26.52
N ASP A 641 -11.05 -63.42 -27.05
CA ASP A 641 -11.28 -63.86 -28.42
C ASP A 641 -12.69 -64.46 -28.53
N PHE A 642 -13.62 -63.68 -29.08
CA PHE A 642 -15.02 -64.10 -29.28
C PHE A 642 -15.20 -65.03 -30.49
N SER A 643 -14.16 -65.30 -31.28
CA SER A 643 -14.28 -65.99 -32.56
C SER A 643 -14.66 -67.48 -32.46
N SER A 644 -14.49 -68.11 -31.30
CA SER A 644 -14.74 -69.55 -31.09
C SER A 644 -15.96 -69.91 -30.23
N LEU A 645 -16.77 -68.93 -29.81
CA LEU A 645 -17.87 -69.16 -28.84
C LEU A 645 -19.23 -69.37 -29.54
N ASN A 646 -19.97 -70.40 -29.13
CA ASN A 646 -21.36 -70.57 -29.55
C ASN A 646 -22.33 -69.67 -28.75
N LEU A 647 -23.56 -69.48 -29.24
CA LEU A 647 -24.56 -68.58 -28.64
C LEU A 647 -24.82 -68.88 -27.15
N HIS A 648 -24.86 -70.16 -26.77
CA HIS A 648 -25.12 -70.56 -25.38
C HIS A 648 -23.91 -70.28 -24.48
N GLN A 649 -22.70 -70.52 -24.95
CA GLN A 649 -21.46 -70.20 -24.21
C GLN A 649 -21.31 -68.69 -24.04
N THR A 650 -21.64 -67.91 -25.07
CA THR A 650 -21.64 -66.44 -25.02
C THR A 650 -22.62 -65.93 -23.96
N LYS A 651 -23.85 -66.46 -23.92
CA LYS A 651 -24.85 -66.07 -22.92
C LYS A 651 -24.49 -66.49 -21.50
N LYS A 652 -23.83 -67.65 -21.33
CA LYS A 652 -23.29 -68.09 -20.04
C LYS A 652 -22.17 -67.15 -19.56
N GLN A 653 -21.25 -66.78 -20.45
CA GLN A 653 -20.18 -65.83 -20.14
C GLN A 653 -20.73 -64.43 -19.85
N GLU A 654 -21.72 -63.95 -20.60
CA GLU A 654 -22.40 -62.68 -20.34
C GLU A 654 -23.00 -62.67 -18.92
N MET A 655 -23.68 -63.75 -18.52
CA MET A 655 -24.26 -63.85 -17.19
C MET A 655 -23.19 -63.91 -16.09
N GLN A 656 -22.07 -64.61 -16.34
CA GLN A 656 -20.92 -64.65 -15.42
C GLN A 656 -20.25 -63.27 -15.27
N ILE A 657 -20.06 -62.54 -16.37
CA ILE A 657 -19.51 -61.18 -16.35
C ILE A 657 -20.45 -60.25 -15.58
N LYS A 658 -21.78 -60.36 -15.75
CA LYS A 658 -22.75 -59.58 -14.97
C LYS A 658 -22.68 -59.86 -13.47
N VAL A 659 -22.47 -61.12 -13.08
CA VAL A 659 -22.25 -61.47 -11.66
C VAL A 659 -20.94 -60.84 -11.15
N LEU A 660 -19.86 -60.94 -11.92
CA LEU A 660 -18.57 -60.35 -11.57
C LEU A 660 -18.66 -58.81 -11.44
N ILE A 661 -19.41 -58.13 -12.31
CA ILE A 661 -19.66 -56.68 -12.21
C ILE A 661 -20.32 -56.35 -10.86
N LEU A 662 -21.36 -57.07 -10.47
CA LEU A 662 -22.04 -56.85 -9.18
C LEU A 662 -21.14 -57.11 -7.97
N GLU A 663 -20.28 -58.14 -8.05
CA GLU A 663 -19.28 -58.43 -7.02
C GLU A 663 -18.25 -57.29 -6.91
N MET A 664 -17.71 -56.82 -8.04
CA MET A 664 -16.74 -55.72 -8.07
C MET A 664 -17.35 -54.39 -7.61
N GLU A 665 -18.60 -54.09 -7.93
CA GLU A 665 -19.30 -52.90 -7.43
C GLU A 665 -19.45 -52.93 -5.90
N LYS A 666 -19.76 -54.10 -5.34
CA LYS A 666 -19.84 -54.30 -3.89
C LYS A 666 -18.47 -54.14 -3.24
N ASP A 667 -17.44 -54.75 -3.80
CA ASP A 667 -16.08 -54.66 -3.27
C ASP A 667 -15.54 -53.23 -3.34
N LEU A 668 -15.80 -52.52 -4.44
CA LEU A 668 -15.47 -51.10 -4.58
C LEU A 668 -16.09 -50.26 -3.47
N LYS A 669 -17.38 -50.46 -3.17
CA LYS A 669 -18.06 -49.75 -2.08
C LYS A 669 -17.43 -50.06 -0.72
N ASN A 670 -17.09 -51.32 -0.45
CA ASN A 670 -16.44 -51.73 0.80
C ASN A 670 -15.05 -51.09 0.95
N GLU A 671 -14.25 -51.04 -0.12
CA GLU A 671 -12.92 -50.39 -0.08
C GLU A 671 -13.02 -48.87 0.10
N TYR A 672 -14.03 -48.21 -0.48
CA TYR A 672 -14.30 -46.78 -0.21
C TYR A 672 -14.63 -46.52 1.28
N GLU A 673 -15.44 -47.38 1.90
CA GLU A 673 -15.74 -47.28 3.33
C GLU A 673 -14.49 -47.48 4.19
N LYS A 674 -13.66 -48.48 3.88
CA LYS A 674 -12.36 -48.70 4.55
C LYS A 674 -11.43 -47.49 4.39
N LEU A 675 -11.27 -46.96 3.18
CA LEU A 675 -10.44 -45.78 2.92
C LEU A 675 -10.92 -44.56 3.71
N ASN A 676 -12.23 -44.34 3.78
CA ASN A 676 -12.79 -43.26 4.58
C ASN A 676 -12.52 -43.47 6.09
N ASN A 677 -12.61 -44.69 6.59
CA ASN A 677 -12.30 -45.00 7.99
C ASN A 677 -10.81 -44.77 8.30
N ILE A 678 -9.90 -45.21 7.41
CA ILE A 678 -8.46 -44.96 7.55
C ILE A 678 -8.16 -43.46 7.53
N ARG A 679 -8.80 -42.69 6.63
CA ARG A 679 -8.64 -41.23 6.58
C ARG A 679 -9.12 -40.57 7.87
N LYS A 680 -10.28 -40.97 8.41
CA LYS A 680 -10.76 -40.48 9.72
C LYS A 680 -9.73 -40.74 10.83
N HIS A 681 -9.20 -41.97 10.89
CA HIS A 681 -8.18 -42.33 11.86
C HIS A 681 -6.87 -41.56 11.66
N HIS A 682 -6.46 -41.29 10.41
CA HIS A 682 -5.29 -40.47 10.11
C HIS A 682 -5.49 -39.03 10.62
N TYR A 683 -6.68 -38.44 10.44
CA TYR A 683 -6.98 -37.11 10.97
C TYR A 683 -7.09 -37.10 12.51
N GLN A 684 -7.59 -38.18 13.13
CA GLN A 684 -7.60 -38.31 14.59
C GLN A 684 -6.19 -38.37 15.16
N LEU A 685 -5.31 -39.20 14.61
CA LEU A 685 -3.90 -39.26 15.00
C LEU A 685 -3.18 -37.93 14.76
N ALA A 686 -3.48 -37.23 13.66
CA ALA A 686 -2.94 -35.90 13.40
C ALA A 686 -3.42 -34.90 14.46
N GLY A 687 -4.70 -34.93 14.86
CA GLY A 687 -5.25 -34.09 15.93
C GLY A 687 -4.69 -34.40 17.32
N GLU A 688 -4.50 -35.68 17.66
CA GLU A 688 -3.85 -36.11 18.91
C GLU A 688 -2.39 -35.63 18.98
N SER A 689 -1.66 -35.65 17.85
CA SER A 689 -0.30 -35.10 17.77
C SER A 689 -0.24 -33.57 17.88
N GLU A 690 -1.35 -32.89 17.64
CA GLU A 690 -1.54 -31.44 17.85
C GLU A 690 -2.18 -31.11 19.21
N GLY A 691 -2.37 -32.09 20.11
CA GLY A 691 -2.85 -31.90 21.48
C GLY A 691 -4.37 -31.77 21.63
N TRP A 692 -5.15 -32.30 20.68
CA TRP A 692 -6.60 -32.35 20.79
C TRP A 692 -7.01 -33.64 21.50
N ASP A 693 -6.87 -33.68 22.83
CA ASP A 693 -7.54 -34.70 23.63
C ASP A 693 -9.05 -34.48 23.50
N VAL A 694 -9.69 -35.21 22.60
CA VAL A 694 -11.14 -35.41 22.66
C VAL A 694 -11.33 -36.41 23.77
N GLU A 695 -11.73 -35.94 24.96
CA GLU A 695 -12.30 -36.80 25.99
C GLU A 695 -13.46 -37.58 25.37
N GLU A 696 -13.20 -38.82 24.94
CA GLU A 696 -14.26 -39.77 24.67
C GLU A 696 -14.92 -40.08 26.02
N ASP A 697 -16.03 -39.40 26.26
CA ASP A 697 -17.02 -39.72 27.28
C ASP A 697 -17.61 -41.11 26.97
N ASN A 698 -16.81 -42.14 27.27
CA ASN A 698 -17.25 -43.52 27.31
C ASN A 698 -17.60 -43.85 28.75
N LYS A 699 -18.82 -43.47 29.16
CA LYS A 699 -19.50 -44.03 30.34
C LYS A 699 -20.93 -44.45 29.98
N SER A 700 -21.02 -45.77 29.78
CA SER A 700 -22.13 -46.70 30.10
C SER A 700 -23.54 -46.39 29.62
#